data_AF-A0A9P3HEA3-F1
#
_entry.id   AF-A0A9P3HEA3-F1
#
_cell.length_a   1.000
_cell.length_b   1.000
_cell.length_c   1.000
_cell.angle_alpha   90.00
_cell.angle_beta   90.00
_cell.angle_gamma   90.00
#
_symmetry.space_group_name_H-M   'P 1'
#
loop_
_entity.id
_entity.type
_entity.pdbx_description
1 polymer ?
#
loop_
_entity_poly.entity_id
_entity_poly.type
_entity_poly.pdbx_seq_one_letter_code
_entity_poly.pdbx_strand_id
1 'polypeptide(L)'
;MATDTLTLFCIVSGDSTSQPFKVRIQDPHADVSDLKEAIFEVYPQAFPNIKANDLVLWHVEIPDTGNIPTLESVDKKLLRATTKLSKALGSELPEDTIHIIVERPKAKKRNYEEDEEMNELPSKRLRPVRHTWEHWLKKLHSSVTIGTIPELYPHHLQNRAGRFRKARSQLPFSGSNFVDLRLNEQPSDMGETLAKLCRFNVLHVIFAVSGAGKTRSIFDVAMREKSSMFLMYIECCEGCPLTSGDEPTGDRNFMRLYQRMKHMEETTGLSTKNGKAEADRLIALEFASRIFHLVLMLEKKKDLTPRDYLLSQLNGGQQSITEISNCLDELDYDTLRVLFEKAYARLKTLVANFQFAIAIDEATVGSNLFDGQFKNHKDHGRGILTPLLEHISPYPIPVLIAGTSFTLQHGRKVKSDINFISDYKPLSIAEVEAYIQKYLDFSDCDFTAIEEWDYLAGRPRLASRLLLEIVQAENNHGESQTKQWILEKAVSTTLRAVEGRLKTRLQDLAEKYILSEDPMDSLMKSILEDLFLSCRFFGGSTRLGQVDDVRTRLVNCGIAFVASSPNGLFIKVDELLAVRTVVSALSPFYFKPSETLIDNLFGKLAVSTKALDTSKGKAWEYLIMSRLLDYNGMSVSDLIHIFYDGSQILSMTHQAGGNTLVPAALPAWTRDAVFKVESFGNADMFSQLYNVPHEDDVDVIVFLLGDPIRRRYVLQPADIMRPDGVYIGYINGRPSGHYWTLLFSAKFLSTAMSSSKTIEEDKKSTKWALAYHNKRGDVSNQTLVNKLQGLQRTKDHQGSLRIHFVLPGLSSSTDRSDRGGCRVEGDDVVMYIDKSMLGRLFQSVPRIAEGLNKLLQ
;
A
#
# COMPACT_ATOMS: atom_id res chain seq x y z
N MET A 1 -12.33 -62.67 2.22
CA MET A 1 -13.54 -62.57 3.05
C MET A 1 -14.12 -61.19 2.81
N ALA A 2 -15.32 -61.08 2.24
CA ALA A 2 -15.94 -59.79 1.97
C ALA A 2 -16.24 -59.11 3.31
N THR A 3 -15.72 -57.90 3.51
CA THR A 3 -16.06 -57.06 4.66
C THR A 3 -17.42 -56.44 4.37
N ASP A 4 -18.48 -57.00 4.98
CA ASP A 4 -19.86 -56.52 4.84
C ASP A 4 -19.97 -55.08 5.37
N THR A 5 -19.84 -54.12 4.45
CA THR A 5 -19.95 -52.69 4.76
C THR A 5 -21.42 -52.29 4.65
N LEU A 6 -22.04 -51.93 5.77
CA LEU A 6 -23.42 -51.45 5.77
C LEU A 6 -23.46 -50.01 5.23
N THR A 7 -24.27 -49.79 4.20
CA THR A 7 -24.47 -48.47 3.60
C THR A 7 -25.89 -47.99 3.88
N LEU A 8 -26.02 -46.78 4.43
CA LEU A 8 -27.30 -46.17 4.79
C LEU A 8 -27.45 -44.81 4.11
N PHE A 9 -28.69 -44.47 3.73
CA PHE A 9 -29.04 -43.14 3.27
C PHE A 9 -29.88 -42.43 4.34
N CYS A 10 -29.42 -41.25 4.74
CA CYS A 10 -29.95 -40.47 5.85
C CYS A 10 -30.52 -39.14 5.35
N ILE A 11 -31.56 -38.63 6.01
CA ILE A 11 -32.10 -37.29 5.77
C ILE A 11 -32.36 -36.56 7.09
N VAL A 12 -32.14 -35.25 7.13
CA VAL A 12 -32.38 -34.43 8.33
C VAL A 12 -33.79 -33.85 8.29
N SER A 13 -34.54 -34.06 9.37
CA SER A 13 -35.91 -33.54 9.54
C SER A 13 -35.91 -32.03 9.83
N GLY A 14 -36.78 -31.28 9.14
CA GLY A 14 -37.00 -29.84 9.39
C GLY A 14 -36.22 -28.86 8.51
N ASP A 15 -35.35 -29.33 7.60
CA ASP A 15 -34.70 -28.47 6.60
C ASP A 15 -35.46 -28.59 5.27
N SER A 16 -35.93 -27.46 4.71
CA SER A 16 -36.74 -27.43 3.48
C SER A 16 -35.97 -27.76 2.19
N THR A 17 -34.67 -28.06 2.29
CA THR A 17 -33.76 -28.38 1.18
C THR A 17 -32.93 -29.65 1.42
N SER A 18 -33.25 -30.49 2.40
CA SER A 18 -32.41 -31.64 2.75
C SER A 18 -32.40 -32.71 1.65
N GLN A 19 -31.25 -32.90 1.01
CA GLN A 19 -31.01 -34.06 0.13
C GLN A 19 -30.55 -35.26 0.96
N PRO A 20 -30.93 -36.50 0.60
CA PRO A 20 -30.40 -37.70 1.24
C PRO A 20 -28.87 -37.75 1.12
N PHE A 21 -28.19 -38.12 2.21
CA PHE A 21 -26.74 -38.29 2.24
C PHE A 21 -26.35 -39.69 2.69
N LYS A 22 -25.21 -40.16 2.17
CA LYS A 22 -24.73 -41.53 2.36
C LYS A 22 -23.85 -41.64 3.60
N VAL A 23 -24.11 -42.64 4.45
CA VAL A 23 -23.28 -43.02 5.60
C VAL A 23 -22.84 -44.48 5.43
N ARG A 24 -21.57 -44.78 5.73
CA ARG A 24 -21.01 -46.14 5.65
C ARG A 24 -20.53 -46.58 7.02
N ILE A 25 -20.95 -47.76 7.45
CA ILE A 25 -20.51 -48.41 8.68
C ILE A 25 -19.77 -49.69 8.31
N GLN A 26 -18.50 -49.77 8.70
CA GLN A 26 -17.62 -50.89 8.36
C GLN A 26 -17.64 -52.01 9.40
N ASP A 27 -18.13 -51.73 10.60
CA ASP A 27 -18.21 -52.71 11.69
C ASP A 27 -19.57 -53.43 11.71
N PRO A 28 -19.63 -54.76 11.47
CA PRO A 28 -20.87 -55.54 11.50
C PRO A 28 -21.46 -55.70 12.92
N HIS A 29 -20.74 -55.28 13.96
CA HIS A 29 -21.19 -55.27 15.34
C HIS A 29 -21.60 -53.89 15.86
N ALA A 30 -21.49 -52.84 15.03
CA ALA A 30 -21.85 -51.48 15.38
C ALA A 30 -23.29 -51.36 15.88
N ASP A 31 -23.49 -50.44 16.81
CA ASP A 31 -24.79 -50.07 17.34
C ASP A 31 -25.26 -48.69 16.85
N VAL A 32 -26.44 -48.29 17.29
CA VAL A 32 -27.04 -47.01 16.88
C VAL A 32 -26.24 -45.82 17.42
N SER A 33 -25.47 -45.96 18.50
CA SER A 33 -24.57 -44.91 18.98
C SER A 33 -23.45 -44.65 17.96
N ASP A 34 -22.83 -45.71 17.46
CA ASP A 34 -21.79 -45.62 16.42
C ASP A 34 -22.34 -44.96 15.15
N LEU A 35 -23.59 -45.25 14.79
CA LEU A 35 -24.27 -44.60 13.66
C LEU A 35 -24.49 -43.09 13.89
N LYS A 36 -24.78 -42.65 15.12
CA LYS A 36 -24.93 -41.22 15.42
C LYS A 36 -23.61 -40.47 15.25
N GLU A 37 -22.50 -41.08 15.67
CA GLU A 37 -21.16 -40.53 15.48
C GLU A 37 -20.81 -40.44 14.00
N ALA A 38 -21.02 -41.51 13.24
CA ALA A 38 -20.78 -41.53 11.79
C ALA A 38 -21.62 -40.50 11.02
N ILE A 39 -22.89 -40.32 11.39
CA ILE A 39 -23.75 -39.27 10.81
C ILE A 39 -23.19 -37.88 11.10
N PHE A 40 -22.72 -37.65 12.32
CA PHE A 40 -22.15 -36.37 12.75
C PHE A 40 -20.84 -36.06 12.02
N GLU A 41 -20.00 -37.06 11.77
CA GLU A 41 -18.74 -36.88 11.02
C GLU A 41 -18.95 -36.56 9.54
N VAL A 42 -19.95 -37.20 8.90
CA VAL A 42 -20.25 -36.99 7.48
C VAL A 42 -20.92 -35.65 7.23
N TYR A 43 -21.76 -35.18 8.16
CA TYR A 43 -22.55 -33.96 7.98
C TYR A 43 -22.58 -33.04 9.22
N PRO A 44 -21.41 -32.61 9.74
CA PRO A 44 -21.31 -31.85 10.99
C PRO A 44 -22.00 -30.48 10.92
N GLN A 45 -22.02 -29.87 9.73
CA GLN A 45 -22.67 -28.58 9.51
C GLN A 45 -24.20 -28.58 9.72
N ALA A 46 -24.87 -29.75 9.65
CA ALA A 46 -26.31 -29.84 9.86
C ALA A 46 -26.74 -29.87 11.33
N PHE A 47 -25.79 -30.02 12.26
CA PHE A 47 -26.02 -30.17 13.70
C PHE A 47 -25.19 -29.19 14.55
N PRO A 48 -25.26 -27.87 14.31
CA PRO A 48 -24.50 -26.89 15.08
C PRO A 48 -24.92 -26.92 16.56
N ASN A 49 -23.93 -27.03 17.46
CA ASN A 49 -24.11 -27.07 18.92
C ASN A 49 -24.92 -28.27 19.46
N ILE A 50 -25.08 -29.34 18.69
CA ILE A 50 -25.72 -30.59 19.12
C ILE A 50 -24.63 -31.68 19.18
N LYS A 51 -24.51 -32.43 20.28
CA LYS A 51 -23.57 -33.55 20.34
C LYS A 51 -24.15 -34.75 19.58
N ALA A 52 -23.31 -35.59 18.98
CA ALA A 52 -23.75 -36.79 18.26
C ALA A 52 -24.72 -37.64 19.09
N ASN A 53 -24.45 -37.84 20.38
CA ASN A 53 -25.30 -38.62 21.29
C ASN A 53 -26.70 -38.05 21.49
N ASP A 54 -26.88 -36.74 21.28
CA ASP A 54 -28.16 -36.05 21.46
C ASP A 54 -29.06 -36.14 20.20
N LEU A 55 -28.55 -36.68 19.08
CA LEU A 55 -29.35 -36.92 17.87
C LEU A 55 -30.45 -37.96 18.13
N VAL A 56 -31.63 -37.75 17.57
CA VAL A 56 -32.73 -38.72 17.59
C VAL A 56 -32.80 -39.37 16.21
N LEU A 57 -32.59 -40.69 16.14
CA LEU A 57 -32.58 -41.43 14.87
C LEU A 57 -33.86 -42.27 14.74
N TRP A 58 -34.46 -42.22 13.57
CA TRP A 58 -35.65 -43.00 13.23
C TRP A 58 -35.36 -43.87 12.01
N HIS A 59 -35.66 -45.16 12.08
CA HIS A 59 -35.66 -46.05 10.93
C HIS A 59 -36.93 -45.84 10.11
N VAL A 60 -36.76 -45.73 8.80
CA VAL A 60 -37.80 -45.55 7.79
C VAL A 60 -37.44 -46.30 6.52
N GLU A 61 -38.44 -46.54 5.66
CA GLU A 61 -38.25 -47.07 4.30
C GLU A 61 -38.98 -46.15 3.33
N ILE A 62 -38.33 -45.06 2.90
CA ILE A 62 -38.94 -44.07 2.00
C ILE A 62 -38.30 -44.21 0.60
N PRO A 63 -39.06 -44.54 -0.46
CA PRO A 63 -38.52 -44.57 -1.82
C PRO A 63 -38.00 -43.19 -2.26
N ASP A 64 -36.79 -43.14 -2.81
CA ASP A 64 -36.16 -41.91 -3.30
C ASP A 64 -36.56 -41.61 -4.76
N THR A 65 -37.87 -41.53 -5.03
CA THR A 65 -38.44 -41.34 -6.38
C THR A 65 -38.70 -39.87 -6.74
N GLY A 66 -37.99 -38.92 -6.11
CA GLY A 66 -38.05 -37.48 -6.43
C GLY A 66 -39.19 -36.67 -5.81
N ASN A 67 -40.14 -37.30 -5.12
CA ASN A 67 -41.16 -36.64 -4.30
C ASN A 67 -41.09 -37.18 -2.87
N ILE A 68 -40.29 -36.54 -2.01
CA ILE A 68 -40.17 -36.93 -0.60
C ILE A 68 -41.45 -36.53 0.13
N PRO A 69 -42.26 -37.47 0.67
CA PRO A 69 -43.46 -37.13 1.43
C PRO A 69 -43.12 -36.33 2.69
N THR A 70 -44.07 -35.54 3.21
CA THR A 70 -43.89 -34.79 4.45
C THR A 70 -43.42 -35.75 5.54
N LEU A 71 -42.21 -35.52 6.07
CA LEU A 71 -41.54 -36.44 6.99
C LEU A 71 -42.35 -36.73 8.27
N GLU A 72 -43.39 -35.96 8.58
CA GLU A 72 -44.29 -36.18 9.72
C GLU A 72 -45.34 -37.28 9.51
N SER A 73 -45.63 -37.68 8.26
CA SER A 73 -46.68 -38.68 7.94
C SER A 73 -46.14 -40.08 7.60
N VAL A 74 -44.85 -40.33 7.77
CA VAL A 74 -44.20 -41.62 7.51
C VAL A 74 -44.22 -42.48 8.78
N ASP A 75 -44.40 -43.80 8.65
CA ASP A 75 -44.25 -44.71 9.78
C ASP A 75 -42.78 -44.78 10.20
N LYS A 76 -42.47 -44.37 11.44
CA LYS A 76 -41.10 -44.22 11.95
C LYS A 76 -40.87 -45.11 13.15
N LYS A 77 -39.80 -45.90 13.12
CA LYS A 77 -39.37 -46.70 14.27
C LYS A 77 -38.17 -46.06 14.96
N LEU A 78 -38.33 -45.67 16.22
CA LEU A 78 -37.25 -45.05 17.00
C LEU A 78 -36.07 -46.02 17.17
N LEU A 79 -34.86 -45.55 16.84
CA LEU A 79 -33.62 -46.29 17.04
C LEU A 79 -33.00 -45.93 18.38
N ARG A 80 -32.93 -46.91 19.29
CA ARG A 80 -32.29 -46.74 20.60
C ARG A 80 -30.79 -46.97 20.49
N ALA A 81 -29.99 -46.09 21.09
CA ALA A 81 -28.52 -46.09 21.03
C ALA A 81 -27.90 -47.47 21.31
N THR A 82 -28.44 -48.23 22.26
CA THR A 82 -27.94 -49.56 22.66
C THR A 82 -28.31 -50.71 21.72
N THR A 83 -29.00 -50.44 20.62
CA THR A 83 -29.47 -51.48 19.69
C THR A 83 -28.44 -51.71 18.61
N LYS A 84 -28.01 -52.96 18.41
CA LYS A 84 -27.15 -53.32 17.27
C LYS A 84 -27.83 -52.99 15.95
N LEU A 85 -27.09 -52.43 14.99
CA LEU A 85 -27.62 -52.01 13.69
C LEU A 85 -28.25 -53.18 12.92
N SER A 86 -27.62 -54.36 12.96
CA SER A 86 -28.13 -55.59 12.33
C SER A 86 -29.50 -56.04 12.87
N LYS A 87 -29.81 -55.74 14.14
CA LYS A 87 -31.13 -56.02 14.75
C LYS A 87 -32.12 -54.89 14.49
N ALA A 88 -31.63 -53.66 14.37
CA ALA A 88 -32.45 -52.47 14.18
C ALA A 88 -33.01 -52.34 12.75
N LEU A 89 -32.18 -52.69 11.76
CA LEU A 89 -32.40 -52.43 10.33
C LEU A 89 -32.69 -53.69 9.51
N GLY A 90 -32.40 -54.89 10.05
CA GLY A 90 -32.54 -56.16 9.31
C GLY A 90 -31.30 -56.52 8.48
N SER A 91 -31.34 -57.68 7.82
CA SER A 91 -30.20 -58.21 7.04
C SER A 91 -30.17 -57.77 5.57
N GLU A 92 -31.27 -57.26 5.04
CA GLU A 92 -31.36 -56.73 3.66
C GLU A 92 -32.15 -55.41 3.69
N LEU A 93 -31.53 -54.34 3.18
CA LEU A 93 -32.13 -53.02 3.10
C LEU A 93 -32.61 -52.77 1.66
N PRO A 94 -33.83 -52.25 1.43
CA PRO A 94 -34.32 -51.97 0.09
C PRO A 94 -33.45 -50.95 -0.65
N GLU A 95 -33.07 -51.26 -1.90
CA GLU A 95 -32.35 -50.32 -2.77
C GLU A 95 -33.20 -49.09 -3.10
N ASP A 96 -32.54 -47.96 -3.39
CA ASP A 96 -33.17 -46.67 -3.71
C ASP A 96 -34.16 -46.15 -2.66
N THR A 97 -33.87 -46.41 -1.38
CA THR A 97 -34.65 -45.90 -0.25
C THR A 97 -33.83 -45.04 0.72
N ILE A 98 -34.48 -44.08 1.37
CA ILE A 98 -33.97 -43.41 2.56
C ILE A 98 -34.27 -44.31 3.75
N HIS A 99 -33.23 -44.56 4.55
CA HIS A 99 -33.22 -45.55 5.62
C HIS A 99 -33.37 -44.91 7.02
N ILE A 100 -32.86 -43.69 7.17
CA ILE A 100 -32.79 -43.01 8.48
C ILE A 100 -33.25 -41.56 8.37
N ILE A 101 -34.17 -41.17 9.26
CA ILE A 101 -34.46 -39.75 9.54
C ILE A 101 -33.70 -39.34 10.79
N VAL A 102 -32.95 -38.24 10.69
CA VAL A 102 -32.22 -37.62 11.79
C VAL A 102 -33.01 -36.42 12.29
N GLU A 103 -33.44 -36.47 13.55
CA GLU A 103 -34.15 -35.39 14.23
C GLU A 103 -33.24 -34.70 15.27
N ARG A 104 -33.30 -33.37 15.27
CA ARG A 104 -32.60 -32.52 16.26
C ARG A 104 -33.34 -32.63 17.61
N PRO A 105 -32.65 -32.76 18.76
CA PRO A 105 -33.28 -32.83 20.06
C PRO A 105 -34.12 -31.58 20.35
N LYS A 106 -35.38 -31.78 20.76
CA LYS A 106 -36.25 -30.67 21.20
C LYS A 106 -35.66 -30.06 22.47
N ALA A 107 -35.45 -28.75 22.49
CA ALA A 107 -34.90 -28.05 23.65
C ALA A 107 -35.70 -28.38 24.92
N LYS A 108 -35.05 -28.99 25.93
CA LYS A 108 -35.67 -29.20 27.24
C LYS A 108 -36.02 -27.84 27.85
N LYS A 109 -37.32 -27.56 28.02
CA LYS A 109 -37.79 -26.53 28.95
C LYS A 109 -37.26 -26.92 30.34
N ARG A 110 -36.40 -26.09 30.92
CA ARG A 110 -35.97 -26.26 32.32
C ARG A 110 -37.16 -25.88 33.20
N ASN A 111 -37.77 -26.87 33.85
CA ASN A 111 -38.60 -26.62 35.02
C ASN A 111 -37.66 -26.22 36.15
N TYR A 112 -37.82 -25.00 36.65
CA TYR A 112 -37.20 -24.51 37.89
C TYR A 112 -38.27 -24.57 38.98
N GLU A 113 -38.50 -25.76 39.51
CA GLU A 113 -39.19 -25.99 40.78
C GLU A 113 -38.35 -27.07 41.48
N GLU A 114 -38.06 -26.89 42.77
CA GLU A 114 -37.02 -27.57 43.58
C GLU A 114 -35.62 -26.92 43.50
N ASP A 115 -35.48 -25.77 44.17
CA ASP A 115 -34.28 -25.35 44.94
C ASP A 115 -34.59 -24.03 45.70
N GLU A 116 -35.77 -23.95 46.33
CA GLU A 116 -36.07 -22.91 47.33
C GLU A 116 -35.96 -23.53 48.72
N GLU A 117 -34.75 -23.55 49.29
CA GLU A 117 -34.56 -23.34 50.72
C GLU A 117 -33.10 -22.95 51.01
N MET A 118 -32.95 -21.89 51.82
CA MET A 118 -31.71 -21.30 52.34
C MET A 118 -30.83 -20.45 51.38
N ASN A 119 -31.16 -19.16 51.28
CA ASN A 119 -30.35 -18.12 51.93
C ASN A 119 -31.05 -16.76 51.79
N GLU A 120 -31.59 -16.28 52.91
CA GLU A 120 -32.05 -14.90 53.08
C GLU A 120 -30.85 -13.95 53.16
N LEU A 121 -30.77 -12.98 52.26
CA LEU A 121 -30.31 -11.60 52.49
C LEU A 121 -30.70 -10.73 51.26
N PRO A 122 -31.25 -9.52 51.45
CA PRO A 122 -32.10 -8.89 50.45
C PRO A 122 -31.30 -8.06 49.45
N SER A 123 -31.25 -8.50 48.20
CA SER A 123 -30.99 -7.58 47.07
C SER A 123 -32.14 -7.68 46.08
N LYS A 124 -32.99 -6.64 46.08
CA LYS A 124 -34.01 -6.40 45.05
C LYS A 124 -33.31 -6.23 43.70
N ARG A 125 -33.00 -7.31 43.00
CA ARG A 125 -32.81 -7.30 41.54
C ARG A 125 -34.14 -7.68 40.91
N LEU A 126 -34.89 -6.65 40.51
CA LEU A 126 -35.99 -6.78 39.57
C LEU A 126 -35.50 -7.62 38.38
N ARG A 127 -36.15 -8.75 38.09
CA ARG A 127 -35.93 -9.48 36.83
C ARG A 127 -36.31 -8.52 35.70
N PRO A 128 -35.43 -8.23 34.72
CA PRO A 128 -35.78 -7.32 33.64
C PRO A 128 -36.90 -7.96 32.82
N VAL A 129 -38.02 -7.24 32.70
CA VAL A 129 -39.09 -7.58 31.77
C VAL A 129 -38.46 -7.58 30.37
N ARG A 130 -38.34 -8.75 29.72
CA ARG A 130 -37.91 -8.83 28.32
C ARG A 130 -38.98 -8.20 27.45
N HIS A 131 -38.82 -6.92 27.15
CA HIS A 131 -39.73 -6.16 26.29
C HIS A 131 -39.72 -6.72 24.86
N THR A 132 -40.88 -6.69 24.19
CA THR A 132 -41.03 -7.23 22.83
C THR A 132 -40.42 -6.32 21.77
N TRP A 133 -40.34 -6.80 20.53
CA TRP A 133 -39.90 -5.99 19.37
C TRP A 133 -40.76 -4.73 19.20
N GLU A 134 -42.06 -4.86 19.35
CA GLU A 134 -43.02 -3.77 19.20
C GLU A 134 -42.80 -2.68 20.25
N HIS A 135 -42.42 -3.06 21.47
CA HIS A 135 -42.04 -2.11 22.51
C HIS A 135 -40.83 -1.29 22.10
N TRP A 136 -39.74 -1.95 21.67
CA TRP A 136 -38.51 -1.27 21.29
C TRP A 136 -38.68 -0.40 20.05
N LEU A 137 -39.39 -0.89 19.04
CA LEU A 137 -39.70 -0.09 17.85
C LEU A 137 -40.49 1.17 18.23
N LYS A 138 -41.53 1.03 19.07
CA LYS A 138 -42.33 2.17 19.56
C LYS A 138 -41.49 3.15 20.39
N LYS A 139 -40.64 2.64 21.29
CA LYS A 139 -39.73 3.47 22.10
C LYS A 139 -38.80 4.27 21.21
N LEU A 140 -38.14 3.62 20.25
CA LEU A 140 -37.22 4.29 19.33
C LEU A 140 -37.94 5.33 18.47
N HIS A 141 -39.16 5.06 17.97
CA HIS A 141 -39.96 6.09 17.28
C HIS A 141 -40.22 7.34 18.13
N SER A 142 -40.45 7.17 19.43
CA SER A 142 -40.73 8.30 20.33
C SER A 142 -39.47 9.01 20.82
N SER A 143 -38.32 8.35 20.83
CA SER A 143 -37.10 8.82 21.49
C SER A 143 -35.98 9.24 20.54
N VAL A 144 -36.03 8.83 19.27
CA VAL A 144 -34.96 9.07 18.29
C VAL A 144 -35.44 10.02 17.21
N THR A 145 -34.63 11.03 16.90
CA THR A 145 -34.93 11.94 15.78
C THR A 145 -34.14 11.54 14.54
N ILE A 146 -34.83 11.02 13.53
CA ILE A 146 -34.21 10.75 12.22
C ILE A 146 -34.00 12.07 11.48
N GLY A 147 -32.73 12.48 11.35
CA GLY A 147 -32.30 13.69 10.65
C GLY A 147 -32.67 13.71 9.17
N THR A 148 -32.59 14.90 8.55
CA THR A 148 -32.80 15.05 7.10
C THR A 148 -31.65 14.41 6.33
N ILE A 149 -31.97 13.78 5.19
CA ILE A 149 -30.96 13.20 4.30
C ILE A 149 -30.15 14.37 3.70
N PRO A 150 -28.81 14.35 3.78
CA PRO A 150 -27.97 15.39 3.19
C PRO A 150 -28.16 15.49 1.67
N GLU A 151 -28.17 16.71 1.15
CA GLU A 151 -28.20 16.96 -0.28
C GLU A 151 -26.82 16.64 -0.89
N LEU A 152 -26.78 15.80 -1.93
CA LEU A 152 -25.53 15.41 -2.60
C LEU A 152 -24.94 16.55 -3.47
N TYR A 153 -25.81 17.36 -4.08
CA TYR A 153 -25.42 18.43 -5.02
C TYR A 153 -25.97 19.80 -4.59
N PRO A 154 -25.62 20.30 -3.40
CA PRO A 154 -26.15 21.55 -2.87
C PRO A 154 -25.86 22.73 -3.80
N HIS A 155 -26.92 23.38 -4.31
CA HIS A 155 -26.82 24.44 -5.32
C HIS A 155 -25.89 25.59 -4.88
N HIS A 156 -25.96 25.99 -3.61
CA HIS A 156 -25.17 27.09 -3.05
C HIS A 156 -23.65 26.79 -3.00
N LEU A 157 -23.23 25.52 -2.98
CA LEU A 157 -21.80 25.14 -2.95
C LEU A 157 -21.19 24.93 -4.34
N GLN A 158 -22.00 24.80 -5.38
CA GLN A 158 -21.50 24.55 -6.75
C GLN A 158 -20.62 25.70 -7.28
N ASN A 159 -20.79 26.92 -6.75
CA ASN A 159 -19.99 28.10 -7.13
C ASN A 159 -18.55 28.06 -6.63
N ARG A 160 -18.20 27.15 -5.72
CA ARG A 160 -16.84 27.05 -5.14
C ARG A 160 -15.76 26.67 -6.14
N ALA A 161 -16.13 26.12 -7.29
CA ALA A 161 -15.20 25.86 -8.38
C ALA A 161 -14.77 27.14 -9.12
N GLY A 162 -15.35 28.31 -8.81
CA GLY A 162 -14.97 29.59 -9.40
C GLY A 162 -14.97 29.53 -10.93
N ARG A 163 -13.87 29.97 -11.55
CA ARG A 163 -13.68 29.94 -13.01
C ARG A 163 -13.52 28.53 -13.60
N PHE A 164 -13.34 27.51 -12.77
CA PHE A 164 -13.35 26.10 -13.18
C PHE A 164 -14.75 25.48 -13.15
N ARG A 165 -15.79 26.23 -12.79
CA ARG A 165 -17.16 25.72 -12.79
C ARG A 165 -17.60 25.30 -14.19
N LYS A 166 -17.99 24.04 -14.36
CA LYS A 166 -18.54 23.51 -15.61
C LYS A 166 -20.07 23.54 -15.60
N ALA A 167 -20.68 24.23 -16.57
CA ALA A 167 -22.12 24.56 -16.56
C ALA A 167 -23.07 23.35 -16.44
N ARG A 168 -22.72 22.19 -17.00
CA ARG A 168 -23.55 20.96 -16.99
C ARG A 168 -23.03 19.88 -16.05
N SER A 169 -22.15 20.23 -15.12
CA SER A 169 -21.61 19.29 -14.14
C SER A 169 -21.84 19.81 -12.73
N GLN A 170 -21.99 18.89 -11.79
CA GLN A 170 -22.14 19.19 -10.38
C GLN A 170 -21.06 18.45 -9.58
N LEU A 171 -20.48 19.15 -8.62
CA LEU A 171 -19.57 18.58 -7.63
C LEU A 171 -20.39 17.89 -6.54
N PRO A 172 -20.13 16.61 -6.24
CA PRO A 172 -20.73 15.94 -5.11
C PRO A 172 -20.12 16.47 -3.79
N PHE A 173 -20.96 16.69 -2.80
CA PHE A 173 -20.53 17.13 -1.47
C PHE A 173 -20.89 16.11 -0.39
N SER A 174 -19.98 15.98 0.57
CA SER A 174 -20.19 15.33 1.84
C SER A 174 -20.18 16.37 2.96
N GLY A 175 -21.08 16.21 3.94
CA GLY A 175 -21.24 17.14 5.04
C GLY A 175 -21.71 18.53 4.58
N SER A 176 -21.31 19.55 5.32
CA SER A 176 -21.73 20.93 5.02
C SER A 176 -20.93 21.58 3.90
N ASN A 177 -19.68 21.16 3.64
CA ASN A 177 -18.74 21.91 2.81
C ASN A 177 -17.63 21.09 2.14
N PHE A 178 -17.63 19.75 2.16
CA PHE A 178 -16.50 18.97 1.63
C PHE A 178 -16.84 18.37 0.27
N VAL A 179 -16.04 18.62 -0.77
CA VAL A 179 -16.24 17.95 -2.07
C VAL A 179 -15.79 16.49 -1.93
N ASP A 180 -16.66 15.54 -2.25
CA ASP A 180 -16.38 14.12 -2.06
C ASP A 180 -16.67 13.29 -3.31
N LEU A 181 -15.62 13.08 -4.09
CA LEU A 181 -15.72 12.33 -5.33
C LEU A 181 -15.96 10.84 -5.14
N ARG A 182 -15.92 10.33 -3.89
CA ARG A 182 -16.37 8.97 -3.57
C ARG A 182 -17.88 8.83 -3.71
N LEU A 183 -18.63 9.93 -3.80
CA LEU A 183 -20.10 9.98 -3.90
C LEU A 183 -20.63 10.32 -5.30
N ASN A 184 -19.87 10.05 -6.36
CA ASN A 184 -20.37 10.11 -7.73
C ASN A 184 -21.37 8.98 -8.03
N GLU A 185 -22.45 9.28 -8.75
CA GLU A 185 -23.52 8.33 -9.07
C GLU A 185 -23.17 7.36 -10.20
N GLN A 186 -22.19 7.72 -11.05
CA GLN A 186 -21.67 6.81 -12.07
C GLN A 186 -20.66 5.85 -11.44
N PRO A 187 -20.97 4.55 -11.33
CA PRO A 187 -20.10 3.60 -10.66
C PRO A 187 -18.81 3.36 -11.46
N SER A 188 -17.74 3.01 -10.76
CA SER A 188 -16.54 2.46 -11.38
C SER A 188 -16.76 1.02 -11.86
N ASP A 189 -15.89 0.53 -12.75
CA ASP A 189 -15.88 -0.88 -13.19
C ASP A 189 -15.77 -1.86 -12.01
N MET A 190 -14.98 -1.48 -11.00
CA MET A 190 -14.85 -2.27 -9.79
C MET A 190 -16.14 -2.21 -8.94
N GLY A 191 -16.79 -1.06 -8.86
CA GLY A 191 -18.12 -0.92 -8.28
C GLY A 191 -19.17 -1.80 -8.96
N GLU A 192 -19.12 -1.94 -10.30
CA GLU A 192 -19.97 -2.87 -11.07
C GLU A 192 -19.71 -4.32 -10.70
N THR A 193 -18.43 -4.66 -10.55
CA THR A 193 -18.02 -6.00 -10.18
C THR A 193 -18.49 -6.34 -8.77
N LEU A 194 -18.27 -5.44 -7.79
CA LEU A 194 -18.70 -5.62 -6.41
C LEU A 194 -20.22 -5.75 -6.29
N ALA A 195 -20.99 -4.90 -6.97
CA ALA A 195 -22.45 -4.96 -6.93
C ALA A 195 -23.00 -6.32 -7.43
N LYS A 196 -22.34 -6.94 -8.42
CA LYS A 196 -22.69 -8.29 -8.90
C LYS A 196 -22.33 -9.36 -7.89
N LEU A 197 -21.14 -9.26 -7.28
CA LEU A 197 -20.62 -10.23 -6.32
C LEU A 197 -21.40 -10.25 -4.99
N CYS A 198 -21.89 -9.09 -4.55
CA CYS A 198 -22.73 -8.97 -3.36
C CYS A 198 -24.11 -9.62 -3.50
N ARG A 199 -24.48 -10.15 -4.68
CA ARG A 199 -25.71 -10.97 -4.81
C ARG A 199 -25.57 -12.37 -4.19
N PHE A 200 -24.35 -12.78 -3.86
CA PHE A 200 -24.05 -14.05 -3.23
C PHE A 200 -23.70 -13.84 -1.75
N ASN A 201 -24.18 -14.73 -0.87
CA ASN A 201 -23.95 -14.67 0.58
C ASN A 201 -22.52 -15.12 0.95
N VAL A 202 -21.52 -14.41 0.43
CA VAL A 202 -20.10 -14.73 0.52
C VAL A 202 -19.34 -13.56 1.15
N LEU A 203 -18.25 -13.87 1.82
CA LEU A 203 -17.30 -12.88 2.31
C LEU A 203 -16.34 -12.48 1.19
N HIS A 204 -16.37 -11.20 0.81
CA HIS A 204 -15.48 -10.64 -0.22
C HIS A 204 -14.42 -9.76 0.43
N VAL A 205 -13.15 -10.03 0.12
CA VAL A 205 -12.00 -9.29 0.64
C VAL A 205 -11.37 -8.49 -0.49
N ILE A 206 -11.36 -7.17 -0.33
CA ILE A 206 -10.78 -6.20 -1.26
C ILE A 206 -9.33 -5.96 -0.88
N PHE A 207 -8.42 -6.30 -1.79
CA PHE A 207 -6.98 -6.23 -1.58
C PHE A 207 -6.32 -5.33 -2.62
N ALA A 208 -6.03 -4.09 -2.21
CA ALA A 208 -5.41 -3.08 -3.06
C ALA A 208 -4.73 -1.98 -2.24
N VAL A 209 -3.80 -1.25 -2.86
CA VAL A 209 -3.04 -0.17 -2.20
C VAL A 209 -3.91 0.97 -1.67
N SER A 210 -3.33 1.79 -0.80
CA SER A 210 -3.98 3.02 -0.35
C SER A 210 -4.22 3.96 -1.53
N GLY A 211 -5.46 4.46 -1.65
CA GLY A 211 -5.85 5.36 -2.74
C GLY A 211 -6.23 4.69 -4.07
N ALA A 212 -6.25 3.36 -4.13
CA ALA A 212 -6.67 2.61 -5.33
C ALA A 212 -8.16 2.78 -5.69
N GLY A 213 -8.99 3.32 -4.78
CA GLY A 213 -10.44 3.46 -4.99
C GLY A 213 -11.31 2.42 -4.28
N LYS A 214 -10.80 1.76 -3.22
CA LYS A 214 -11.54 0.75 -2.44
C LYS A 214 -12.86 1.29 -1.86
N THR A 215 -12.80 2.33 -1.03
CA THR A 215 -13.98 3.00 -0.44
C THR A 215 -14.94 3.50 -1.51
N ARG A 216 -14.40 4.09 -2.60
CA ARG A 216 -15.20 4.50 -3.76
C ARG A 216 -15.99 3.32 -4.35
N SER A 217 -15.34 2.18 -4.53
CA SER A 217 -15.97 0.98 -5.10
C SER A 217 -17.00 0.36 -4.16
N ILE A 218 -16.78 0.46 -2.84
CA ILE A 218 -17.78 0.12 -1.82
C ILE A 218 -19.01 1.04 -1.95
N PHE A 219 -18.80 2.36 -2.05
CA PHE A 219 -19.90 3.32 -2.17
C PHE A 219 -20.66 3.15 -3.47
N ASP A 220 -19.98 2.80 -4.57
CA ASP A 220 -20.62 2.50 -5.86
C ASP A 220 -21.71 1.44 -5.76
N VAL A 221 -21.66 0.53 -4.78
CA VAL A 221 -22.71 -0.47 -4.55
C VAL A 221 -24.05 0.19 -4.21
N ALA A 222 -24.04 1.28 -3.43
CA ALA A 222 -25.25 1.99 -3.00
C ALA A 222 -25.56 3.24 -3.85
N MET A 223 -24.55 3.88 -4.44
CA MET A 223 -24.68 5.18 -5.12
C MET A 223 -25.33 5.11 -6.53
N ARG A 224 -25.50 3.91 -7.10
CA ARG A 224 -26.11 3.77 -8.44
C ARG A 224 -27.57 4.19 -8.43
N GLU A 225 -27.99 4.89 -9.49
CA GLU A 225 -29.38 5.35 -9.70
C GLU A 225 -30.42 4.22 -9.56
N LYS A 226 -30.08 3.00 -10.00
CA LYS A 226 -30.95 1.80 -9.92
C LYS A 226 -30.49 0.78 -8.87
N SER A 227 -29.70 1.17 -7.87
CA SER A 227 -29.29 0.24 -6.83
C SER A 227 -30.50 -0.24 -6.03
N SER A 228 -30.55 -1.55 -5.76
CA SER A 228 -31.48 -2.18 -4.82
C SER A 228 -30.80 -2.59 -3.51
N MET A 229 -29.50 -2.29 -3.35
CA MET A 229 -28.67 -2.82 -2.29
C MET A 229 -28.35 -1.78 -1.22
N PHE A 230 -29.01 -1.90 -0.07
CA PHE A 230 -28.72 -1.10 1.11
C PHE A 230 -27.42 -1.56 1.74
N LEU A 231 -26.48 -0.63 1.91
CA LEU A 231 -25.15 -0.89 2.45
C LEU A 231 -25.04 -0.35 3.86
N MET A 232 -24.87 -1.23 4.86
CA MET A 232 -24.42 -0.83 6.19
C MET A 232 -22.89 -0.63 6.11
N TYR A 233 -22.45 0.62 6.21
CA TYR A 233 -21.04 0.98 6.11
C TYR A 233 -20.47 1.15 7.51
N ILE A 234 -19.31 0.53 7.79
CA ILE A 234 -18.56 0.64 9.03
C ILE A 234 -17.10 0.94 8.66
N GLU A 235 -16.55 2.03 9.17
CA GLU A 235 -15.14 2.39 8.97
C GLU A 235 -14.34 2.17 10.25
N CYS A 236 -13.31 1.33 10.20
CA CYS A 236 -12.44 1.12 11.35
C CYS A 236 -11.45 2.28 11.55
N CYS A 237 -11.44 2.89 12.74
CA CYS A 237 -10.61 4.07 13.04
C CYS A 237 -10.14 4.13 14.51
N GLU A 238 -8.96 4.73 14.77
CA GLU A 238 -8.26 4.75 16.08
C GLU A 238 -8.15 6.15 16.76
N GLY A 239 -8.43 7.26 16.06
CA GLY A 239 -8.33 8.63 16.62
C GLY A 239 -9.40 9.62 16.14
N CYS A 240 -9.57 10.71 16.90
CA CYS A 240 -10.52 11.79 16.61
C CYS A 240 -10.13 12.54 15.31
N PRO A 241 -11.04 12.79 14.34
CA PRO A 241 -10.75 13.65 13.20
C PRO A 241 -10.74 15.16 13.56
N LEU A 242 -10.62 15.52 14.84
CA LEU A 242 -10.76 16.90 15.33
C LEU A 242 -9.44 17.67 15.44
N THR A 243 -8.49 17.44 14.53
CA THR A 243 -7.40 18.39 14.28
C THR A 243 -7.71 19.13 12.99
N SER A 244 -8.30 20.32 13.14
CA SER A 244 -8.30 21.45 12.19
C SER A 244 -8.20 21.08 10.69
N GLY A 245 -9.31 20.69 10.07
CA GLY A 245 -9.48 20.84 8.60
C GLY A 245 -10.19 19.75 7.81
N ASP A 246 -10.28 18.49 8.25
CA ASP A 246 -10.49 17.38 7.30
C ASP A 246 -11.70 16.42 7.54
N GLU A 247 -12.22 15.93 6.40
CA GLU A 247 -13.20 14.87 6.09
C GLU A 247 -14.41 14.63 7.06
N PRO A 248 -15.63 15.10 6.70
CA PRO A 248 -16.84 14.91 7.53
C PRO A 248 -17.37 13.46 7.58
N THR A 249 -16.74 12.53 6.86
CA THR A 249 -17.24 11.17 6.61
C THR A 249 -16.77 10.10 7.60
N GLY A 250 -15.86 10.43 8.53
CA GLY A 250 -15.36 9.45 9.50
C GLY A 250 -16.46 8.86 10.38
N ASP A 251 -16.34 7.58 10.73
CA ASP A 251 -17.38 6.85 11.47
C ASP A 251 -17.27 7.06 12.99
N ARG A 252 -18.04 8.04 13.51
CA ARG A 252 -18.05 8.37 14.94
C ARG A 252 -18.68 7.27 15.82
N ASN A 253 -19.56 6.44 15.25
CA ASN A 253 -20.16 5.35 16.02
C ASN A 253 -19.15 4.22 16.25
N PHE A 254 -18.36 3.87 15.22
CA PHE A 254 -17.23 2.96 15.39
C PHE A 254 -16.19 3.52 16.36
N MET A 255 -15.85 4.82 16.26
CA MET A 255 -14.96 5.47 17.22
C MET A 255 -15.44 5.32 18.66
N ARG A 256 -16.74 5.51 18.89
CA ARG A 256 -17.35 5.33 20.21
C ARG A 256 -17.24 3.89 20.69
N LEU A 257 -17.46 2.91 19.81
CA LEU A 257 -17.22 1.48 20.11
C LEU A 257 -15.77 1.25 20.54
N TYR A 258 -14.79 1.73 19.77
CA TYR A 258 -13.37 1.63 20.08
C TYR A 258 -13.04 2.24 21.44
N GLN A 259 -13.49 3.47 21.72
CA GLN A 259 -13.22 4.15 22.98
C GLN A 259 -13.77 3.38 24.20
N ARG A 260 -14.98 2.81 24.07
CA ARG A 260 -15.57 1.98 25.13
C ARG A 260 -14.75 0.71 25.35
N MET A 261 -14.34 0.03 24.28
CA MET A 261 -13.53 -1.18 24.36
C MET A 261 -12.13 -0.91 24.93
N LYS A 262 -11.52 0.22 24.57
CA LYS A 262 -10.23 0.65 25.13
C LYS A 262 -10.32 0.89 26.64
N HIS A 263 -11.34 1.60 27.09
CA HIS A 263 -11.57 1.80 28.53
C HIS A 263 -11.76 0.46 29.26
N MET A 264 -12.41 -0.52 28.64
CA MET A 264 -12.52 -1.87 29.21
C MET A 264 -11.21 -2.63 29.23
N GLU A 265 -10.38 -2.51 28.19
CA GLU A 265 -9.04 -3.10 28.16
C GLU A 265 -8.20 -2.62 29.34
N GLU A 266 -8.25 -1.31 29.62
CA GLU A 266 -7.53 -0.66 30.71
C GLU A 266 -8.06 -1.05 32.11
N THR A 267 -9.36 -1.33 32.25
CA THR A 267 -9.99 -1.56 33.56
C THR A 267 -10.20 -3.02 33.92
N THR A 268 -10.59 -3.85 32.95
CA THR A 268 -11.01 -5.26 33.16
C THR A 268 -10.23 -6.27 32.32
N GLY A 269 -9.57 -5.82 31.25
CA GLY A 269 -8.86 -6.68 30.29
C GLY A 269 -9.82 -7.38 29.31
N LEU A 270 -9.61 -7.15 28.01
CA LEU A 270 -10.47 -7.68 26.94
C LEU A 270 -10.36 -9.21 26.77
N SER A 271 -9.23 -9.79 27.15
CA SER A 271 -9.02 -11.25 27.12
C SER A 271 -9.73 -12.01 28.24
N THR A 272 -10.28 -11.31 29.25
CA THR A 272 -11.06 -11.96 30.31
C THR A 272 -12.43 -12.41 29.80
N LYS A 273 -13.05 -13.38 30.49
CA LYS A 273 -14.40 -13.84 30.14
C LYS A 273 -15.43 -12.70 30.14
N ASN A 274 -15.33 -11.80 31.13
CA ASN A 274 -16.24 -10.65 31.25
C ASN A 274 -15.94 -9.58 30.19
N GLY A 275 -14.66 -9.28 29.95
CA GLY A 275 -14.24 -8.35 28.90
C GLY A 275 -14.66 -8.80 27.51
N LYS A 276 -14.51 -10.10 27.20
CA LYS A 276 -14.98 -10.69 25.93
C LYS A 276 -16.50 -10.63 25.79
N ALA A 277 -17.25 -11.01 26.83
CA ALA A 277 -18.70 -10.97 26.80
C ALA A 277 -19.25 -9.54 26.60
N GLU A 278 -18.63 -8.55 27.23
CA GLU A 278 -19.01 -7.15 27.04
C GLU A 278 -18.58 -6.61 25.68
N ALA A 279 -17.40 -6.99 25.16
CA ALA A 279 -17.01 -6.67 23.78
C ALA A 279 -18.03 -7.21 22.76
N ASP A 280 -18.46 -8.46 22.91
CA ASP A 280 -19.49 -9.07 22.06
C ASP A 280 -20.82 -8.31 22.17
N ARG A 281 -21.21 -7.87 23.38
CA ARG A 281 -22.41 -7.05 23.61
C ARG A 281 -22.33 -5.69 22.93
N LEU A 282 -21.20 -4.98 23.05
CA LEU A 282 -20.99 -3.68 22.43
C LEU A 282 -20.99 -3.77 20.89
N ILE A 283 -20.43 -4.84 20.34
CA ILE A 283 -20.49 -5.12 18.91
C ILE A 283 -21.94 -5.38 18.47
N ALA A 284 -22.68 -6.22 19.20
CA ALA A 284 -24.09 -6.48 18.91
C ALA A 284 -24.94 -5.19 18.99
N LEU A 285 -24.64 -4.32 19.95
CA LEU A 285 -25.27 -3.01 20.09
C LEU A 285 -25.04 -2.15 18.85
N GLU A 286 -23.80 -2.09 18.36
CA GLU A 286 -23.44 -1.33 17.16
C GLU A 286 -24.21 -1.79 15.91
N PHE A 287 -24.25 -3.11 15.67
CA PHE A 287 -25.01 -3.68 14.55
C PHE A 287 -26.52 -3.46 14.69
N ALA A 288 -27.07 -3.66 15.89
CA ALA A 288 -28.48 -3.41 16.17
C ALA A 288 -28.86 -1.94 15.92
N SER A 289 -28.04 -1.00 16.39
CA SER A 289 -28.29 0.43 16.20
C SER A 289 -28.32 0.84 14.73
N ARG A 290 -27.38 0.34 13.92
CA ARG A 290 -27.31 0.66 12.49
C ARG A 290 -28.47 0.09 11.69
N ILE A 291 -28.93 -1.12 12.02
CA ILE A 291 -30.06 -1.73 11.31
C ILE A 291 -31.39 -1.08 11.71
N PHE A 292 -31.56 -0.70 12.99
CA PHE A 292 -32.73 0.07 13.42
C PHE A 292 -32.79 1.45 12.76
N HIS A 293 -31.64 2.10 12.58
CA HIS A 293 -31.58 3.37 11.85
C HIS A 293 -32.19 3.23 10.45
N LEU A 294 -31.84 2.17 9.71
CA LEU A 294 -32.44 1.89 8.40
C LEU A 294 -33.96 1.62 8.49
N VAL A 295 -34.40 0.81 9.46
CA VAL A 295 -35.83 0.52 9.67
C VAL A 295 -36.62 1.82 9.90
N LEU A 296 -36.15 2.67 10.81
CA LEU A 296 -36.82 3.94 11.15
C LEU A 296 -36.84 4.91 9.96
N MET A 297 -35.77 4.95 9.14
CA MET A 297 -35.75 5.75 7.92
C MET A 297 -36.79 5.26 6.91
N LEU A 298 -36.90 3.95 6.68
CA LEU A 298 -37.87 3.37 5.75
C LEU A 298 -39.32 3.55 6.21
N GLU A 299 -39.57 3.51 7.53
CA GLU A 299 -40.91 3.77 8.07
C GLU A 299 -41.29 5.25 8.00
N LYS A 300 -40.30 6.17 8.04
CA LYS A 300 -40.52 7.61 7.86
C LYS A 300 -40.64 8.03 6.38
N LYS A 301 -39.86 7.41 5.49
CA LYS A 301 -39.79 7.73 4.05
C LYS A 301 -39.93 6.45 3.22
N LYS A 302 -41.10 6.25 2.60
CA LYS A 302 -41.40 5.03 1.82
C LYS A 302 -40.58 4.87 0.54
N ASP A 303 -40.09 5.96 -0.03
CA ASP A 303 -39.27 6.03 -1.26
C ASP A 303 -37.77 6.20 -0.95
N LEU A 304 -37.32 5.77 0.23
CA LEU A 304 -35.91 5.82 0.61
C LEU A 304 -35.06 4.97 -0.36
N THR A 305 -34.01 5.58 -0.91
CA THR A 305 -33.07 4.87 -1.79
C THR A 305 -31.85 4.34 -1.01
N PRO A 306 -31.13 3.33 -1.54
CA PRO A 306 -29.86 2.91 -0.94
C PRO A 306 -28.82 4.03 -0.83
N ARG A 307 -28.79 4.95 -1.81
CA ARG A 307 -27.99 6.17 -1.80
C ARG A 307 -28.32 7.03 -0.57
N ASP A 308 -29.60 7.27 -0.31
CA ASP A 308 -30.05 8.06 0.83
C ASP A 308 -29.58 7.45 2.17
N TYR A 309 -29.64 6.12 2.29
CA TYR A 309 -29.16 5.42 3.48
C TYR A 309 -27.64 5.56 3.66
N LEU A 310 -26.85 5.38 2.59
CA LEU A 310 -25.41 5.60 2.64
C LEU A 310 -25.08 7.04 3.06
N LEU A 311 -25.67 8.05 2.40
CA LEU A 311 -25.45 9.45 2.72
C LEU A 311 -25.82 9.79 4.17
N SER A 312 -26.87 9.17 4.71
CA SER A 312 -27.24 9.34 6.11
C SER A 312 -26.16 8.80 7.06
N GLN A 313 -25.55 7.66 6.77
CA GLN A 313 -24.49 7.09 7.60
C GLN A 313 -23.22 7.95 7.55
N LEU A 314 -22.95 8.57 6.41
CA LEU A 314 -21.76 9.42 6.24
C LEU A 314 -21.94 10.81 6.87
N ASN A 315 -23.09 11.48 6.70
CA ASN A 315 -23.18 12.94 6.94
C ASN A 315 -24.52 13.45 7.55
N GLY A 316 -25.15 12.75 8.48
CA GLY A 316 -26.32 13.33 9.18
C GLY A 316 -27.10 12.39 10.09
N GLY A 317 -26.97 11.09 9.86
CA GLY A 317 -27.59 10.00 10.62
C GLY A 317 -26.66 9.33 11.65
N GLN A 318 -25.38 9.72 11.74
CA GLN A 318 -24.50 9.18 12.79
C GLN A 318 -25.04 9.51 14.19
N GLN A 319 -25.66 10.68 14.36
CA GLN A 319 -26.30 11.09 15.61
C GLN A 319 -27.52 10.22 15.95
N SER A 320 -28.37 9.89 14.97
CA SER A 320 -29.52 9.01 15.22
C SER A 320 -29.08 7.58 15.56
N ILE A 321 -28.01 7.07 14.94
CA ILE A 321 -27.39 5.78 15.32
C ILE A 321 -26.89 5.84 16.77
N THR A 322 -26.24 6.93 17.17
CA THR A 322 -25.81 7.17 18.56
C THR A 322 -27.00 7.21 19.54
N GLU A 323 -28.10 7.88 19.18
CA GLU A 323 -29.32 7.95 20.00
C GLU A 323 -29.99 6.58 20.15
N ILE A 324 -30.06 5.80 19.07
CA ILE A 324 -30.55 4.41 19.11
C ILE A 324 -29.65 3.57 20.02
N SER A 325 -28.33 3.68 19.87
CA SER A 325 -27.35 3.01 20.73
C SER A 325 -27.58 3.34 22.20
N ASN A 326 -27.78 4.62 22.55
CA ASN A 326 -28.10 5.04 23.92
C ASN A 326 -29.39 4.40 24.45
N CYS A 327 -30.43 4.29 23.62
CA CYS A 327 -31.69 3.69 24.02
C CYS A 327 -31.57 2.19 24.30
N LEU A 328 -30.67 1.50 23.59
CA LEU A 328 -30.47 0.05 23.63
C LEU A 328 -29.29 -0.35 24.54
N ASP A 329 -28.55 0.59 25.12
CA ASP A 329 -27.25 0.35 25.77
C ASP A 329 -27.34 -0.55 27.01
N GLU A 330 -28.47 -0.58 27.70
CA GLU A 330 -28.66 -1.41 28.89
C GLU A 330 -29.01 -2.88 28.56
N LEU A 331 -29.18 -3.21 27.28
CA LEU A 331 -29.61 -4.55 26.86
C LEU A 331 -28.45 -5.54 26.82
N ASP A 332 -28.77 -6.78 27.19
CA ASP A 332 -27.87 -7.91 27.08
C ASP A 332 -27.65 -8.35 25.62
N TYR A 333 -26.57 -9.11 25.40
CA TYR A 333 -26.14 -9.57 24.07
C TYR A 333 -27.24 -10.35 23.33
N ASP A 334 -27.92 -11.28 24.01
CA ASP A 334 -28.95 -12.12 23.40
C ASP A 334 -30.14 -11.29 22.93
N THR A 335 -30.54 -10.30 23.75
CA THR A 335 -31.63 -9.39 23.41
C THR A 335 -31.26 -8.53 22.20
N LEU A 336 -30.05 -7.97 22.16
CA LEU A 336 -29.57 -7.19 21.02
C LEU A 336 -29.52 -8.02 19.74
N ARG A 337 -29.05 -9.27 19.82
CA ARG A 337 -29.03 -10.22 18.71
C ARG A 337 -30.43 -10.50 18.17
N VAL A 338 -31.38 -10.79 19.05
CA VAL A 338 -32.79 -11.02 18.66
C VAL A 338 -33.40 -9.76 18.03
N LEU A 339 -33.08 -8.57 18.54
CA LEU A 339 -33.56 -7.33 17.95
C LEU A 339 -32.97 -7.09 16.55
N PHE A 340 -31.68 -7.39 16.34
CA PHE A 340 -31.05 -7.33 15.02
C PHE A 340 -31.74 -8.28 14.03
N GLU A 341 -31.98 -9.53 14.43
CA GLU A 341 -32.69 -10.52 13.60
C GLU A 341 -34.09 -10.05 13.19
N LYS A 342 -34.85 -9.50 14.14
CA LYS A 342 -36.18 -8.98 13.89
C LYS A 342 -36.18 -7.73 13.02
N ALA A 343 -35.23 -6.83 13.22
CA ALA A 343 -35.03 -5.67 12.36
C ALA A 343 -34.70 -6.11 10.93
N TYR A 344 -33.78 -7.06 10.76
CA TYR A 344 -33.42 -7.60 9.46
C TYR A 344 -34.60 -8.27 8.75
N ALA A 345 -35.40 -9.07 9.48
CA ALA A 345 -36.62 -9.64 8.95
C ALA A 345 -37.65 -8.57 8.55
N ARG A 346 -37.80 -7.51 9.36
CA ARG A 346 -38.69 -6.38 9.09
C ARG A 346 -38.32 -5.67 7.79
N LEU A 347 -37.03 -5.45 7.51
CA LEU A 347 -36.57 -4.80 6.28
C LEU A 347 -37.07 -5.50 5.01
N LYS A 348 -37.07 -6.84 5.01
CA LYS A 348 -37.60 -7.65 3.89
C LYS A 348 -39.09 -7.42 3.63
N THR A 349 -39.84 -6.97 4.64
CA THR A 349 -41.27 -6.64 4.52
C THR A 349 -41.52 -5.20 4.10
N LEU A 350 -40.56 -4.29 4.32
CA LEU A 350 -40.70 -2.87 4.03
C LEU A 350 -40.32 -2.53 2.57
N VAL A 351 -39.42 -3.30 1.96
CA VAL A 351 -38.92 -3.05 0.60
C VAL A 351 -39.02 -4.31 -0.24
N ALA A 352 -39.70 -4.21 -1.39
CA ALA A 352 -39.74 -5.29 -2.37
C ALA A 352 -38.36 -5.50 -3.01
N ASN A 353 -37.93 -6.76 -3.17
CA ASN A 353 -36.59 -7.12 -3.69
C ASN A 353 -35.42 -6.54 -2.86
N PHE A 354 -35.62 -6.40 -1.55
CA PHE A 354 -34.61 -5.89 -0.62
C PHE A 354 -33.29 -6.68 -0.70
N GLN A 355 -32.19 -5.98 -0.94
CA GLN A 355 -30.84 -6.50 -0.81
C GLN A 355 -30.08 -5.69 0.24
N PHE A 356 -29.24 -6.38 1.02
CA PHE A 356 -28.51 -5.79 2.12
C PHE A 356 -27.09 -6.35 2.18
N ALA A 357 -26.12 -5.47 2.33
CA ALA A 357 -24.73 -5.83 2.49
C ALA A 357 -24.11 -5.05 3.65
N ILE A 358 -23.06 -5.61 4.24
CA ILE A 358 -22.25 -4.95 5.26
C ILE A 358 -20.87 -4.70 4.67
N ALA A 359 -20.38 -3.46 4.76
CA ALA A 359 -19.01 -3.12 4.44
C ALA A 359 -18.23 -2.75 5.70
N ILE A 360 -17.08 -3.38 5.88
CA ILE A 360 -16.07 -3.04 6.88
C ILE A 360 -14.87 -2.46 6.12
N ASP A 361 -14.74 -1.14 6.15
CA ASP A 361 -13.64 -0.41 5.52
C ASP A 361 -12.52 -0.11 6.52
N GLU A 362 -11.33 0.17 5.99
CA GLU A 362 -10.08 0.31 6.75
C GLU A 362 -9.83 -0.86 7.73
N ALA A 363 -10.18 -2.07 7.31
CA ALA A 363 -10.04 -3.31 8.07
C ALA A 363 -8.60 -3.58 8.54
N THR A 364 -7.58 -3.04 7.87
CA THR A 364 -6.19 -3.10 8.36
C THR A 364 -6.00 -2.39 9.70
N VAL A 365 -6.73 -1.29 9.94
CA VAL A 365 -6.78 -0.64 11.26
C VAL A 365 -7.46 -1.56 12.25
N GLY A 366 -8.66 -2.06 11.91
CA GLY A 366 -9.41 -2.99 12.76
C GLY A 366 -8.61 -4.26 13.13
N SER A 367 -7.77 -4.78 12.23
CA SER A 367 -6.95 -5.96 12.53
C SER A 367 -5.87 -5.71 13.58
N ASN A 368 -5.44 -4.45 13.73
CA ASN A 368 -4.38 -4.06 14.66
C ASN A 368 -4.94 -3.60 16.01
N LEU A 369 -6.17 -3.08 16.04
CA LEU A 369 -6.83 -2.66 17.27
C LEU A 369 -7.06 -3.86 18.21
N PHE A 370 -6.51 -3.80 19.42
CA PHE A 370 -6.59 -4.89 20.41
C PHE A 370 -5.97 -6.21 19.92
N ASP A 371 -4.87 -6.13 19.15
CA ASP A 371 -4.19 -7.32 18.65
C ASP A 371 -3.83 -8.31 19.78
N GLY A 372 -3.99 -9.59 19.50
CA GLY A 372 -3.81 -10.67 20.48
C GLY A 372 -4.94 -10.84 21.53
N GLN A 373 -5.82 -9.86 21.73
CA GLN A 373 -6.89 -9.94 22.76
C GLN A 373 -8.06 -10.84 22.35
N PHE A 374 -8.39 -10.86 21.07
CA PHE A 374 -9.49 -11.67 20.54
C PHE A 374 -8.94 -12.79 19.67
N LYS A 375 -9.40 -14.02 19.90
CA LYS A 375 -9.07 -15.18 19.08
C LYS A 375 -10.33 -15.94 18.68
N ASN A 376 -10.33 -16.46 17.45
CA ASN A 376 -11.39 -17.30 16.94
C ASN A 376 -11.27 -18.75 17.42
N HIS A 377 -12.23 -19.61 17.04
CA HIS A 377 -12.26 -21.04 17.37
C HIS A 377 -11.05 -21.86 16.88
N LYS A 378 -10.18 -21.29 16.03
CA LYS A 378 -8.92 -21.88 15.54
C LYS A 378 -7.69 -21.23 16.19
N ASP A 379 -7.85 -20.54 17.31
CA ASP A 379 -6.81 -19.78 18.03
C ASP A 379 -6.15 -18.65 17.21
N HIS A 380 -6.81 -18.17 16.15
CA HIS A 380 -6.32 -17.05 15.36
C HIS A 380 -7.02 -15.74 15.76
N GLY A 381 -6.23 -14.72 16.10
CA GLY A 381 -6.73 -13.40 16.50
C GLY A 381 -6.37 -12.29 15.53
N ARG A 382 -7.29 -11.34 15.30
CA ARG A 382 -7.11 -10.18 14.40
C ARG A 382 -7.79 -8.95 14.98
N GLY A 383 -7.40 -8.62 16.21
CA GLY A 383 -7.93 -7.47 16.91
C GLY A 383 -9.46 -7.47 16.97
N ILE A 384 -10.07 -6.30 16.85
CA ILE A 384 -11.52 -6.13 16.86
C ILE A 384 -12.23 -6.76 15.65
N LEU A 385 -11.52 -7.01 14.53
CA LEU A 385 -12.15 -7.67 13.37
C LEU A 385 -12.63 -9.09 13.69
N THR A 386 -11.93 -9.81 14.58
CA THR A 386 -12.33 -11.18 14.96
C THR A 386 -13.77 -11.20 15.50
N PRO A 387 -14.10 -10.50 16.59
CA PRO A 387 -15.47 -10.54 17.13
C PRO A 387 -16.51 -9.85 16.22
N LEU A 388 -16.13 -8.85 15.40
CA LEU A 388 -17.03 -8.27 14.39
C LEU A 388 -17.51 -9.32 13.38
N LEU A 389 -16.57 -10.10 12.84
CA LEU A 389 -16.89 -11.12 11.83
C LEU A 389 -17.59 -12.34 12.45
N GLU A 390 -17.27 -12.70 13.69
CA GLU A 390 -17.98 -13.73 14.44
C GLU A 390 -19.45 -13.35 14.65
N HIS A 391 -19.75 -12.10 15.02
CA HIS A 391 -21.12 -11.61 15.18
C HIS A 391 -21.93 -11.68 13.87
N ILE A 392 -21.33 -11.31 12.73
CA ILE A 392 -22.02 -11.33 11.43
C ILE A 392 -22.14 -12.76 10.86
N SER A 393 -21.21 -13.65 11.20
CA SER A 393 -21.07 -14.96 10.59
C SER A 393 -22.34 -15.84 10.51
N PRO A 394 -23.29 -15.80 11.47
CA PRO A 394 -24.51 -16.61 11.43
C PRO A 394 -25.54 -16.11 10.41
N TYR A 395 -25.41 -14.88 9.91
CA TYR A 395 -26.40 -14.29 9.01
C TYR A 395 -26.00 -14.49 7.55
N PRO A 396 -26.96 -14.84 6.67
CA PRO A 396 -26.74 -14.95 5.23
C PRO A 396 -26.70 -13.55 4.60
N ILE A 397 -25.74 -12.72 5.02
CA ILE A 397 -25.55 -11.35 4.56
C ILE A 397 -24.20 -11.26 3.86
N PRO A 398 -24.11 -10.74 2.62
CA PRO A 398 -22.84 -10.47 1.97
C PRO A 398 -22.02 -9.45 2.76
N VAL A 399 -20.74 -9.74 2.97
CA VAL A 399 -19.81 -8.87 3.69
C VAL A 399 -18.67 -8.46 2.77
N LEU A 400 -18.43 -7.16 2.67
CA LEU A 400 -17.28 -6.55 2.00
C LEU A 400 -16.26 -6.13 3.06
N ILE A 401 -15.03 -6.60 2.94
CA ILE A 401 -13.91 -6.15 3.78
C ILE A 401 -12.90 -5.42 2.90
N ALA A 402 -12.55 -4.18 3.23
CA ALA A 402 -11.48 -3.44 2.55
C ALA A 402 -10.38 -3.02 3.52
N GLY A 403 -9.13 -3.25 3.12
CA GLY A 403 -7.95 -2.81 3.87
C GLY A 403 -6.73 -2.70 2.96
N THR A 404 -5.86 -1.72 3.23
CA THR A 404 -4.70 -1.42 2.35
C THR A 404 -3.71 -2.57 2.23
N SER A 405 -3.62 -3.46 3.23
CA SER A 405 -2.74 -4.63 3.22
C SER A 405 -3.34 -5.82 3.94
N PHE A 406 -4.63 -6.03 3.75
CA PHE A 406 -5.29 -7.19 4.33
C PHE A 406 -4.83 -8.47 3.63
N THR A 407 -3.83 -9.15 4.21
CA THR A 407 -3.12 -10.31 3.65
C THR A 407 -4.05 -11.46 3.24
N LEU A 408 -3.69 -12.18 2.16
CA LEU A 408 -4.43 -13.36 1.67
C LEU A 408 -4.52 -14.46 2.73
N GLN A 409 -3.49 -14.59 3.59
CA GLN A 409 -3.51 -15.50 4.72
C GLN A 409 -4.57 -15.08 5.76
N HIS A 410 -4.83 -13.78 5.90
CA HIS A 410 -5.81 -13.24 6.85
C HIS A 410 -7.24 -13.55 6.43
N GLY A 411 -7.57 -13.41 5.15
CA GLY A 411 -8.86 -13.88 4.65
C GLY A 411 -9.04 -15.37 4.96
N ARG A 412 -8.15 -16.23 4.43
CA ARG A 412 -8.27 -17.70 4.54
C ARG A 412 -8.42 -18.24 5.98
N LYS A 413 -7.89 -17.53 6.98
CA LYS A 413 -7.99 -17.92 8.41
C LYS A 413 -9.37 -17.66 9.02
N VAL A 414 -10.21 -16.83 8.40
CA VAL A 414 -11.53 -16.43 8.93
C VAL A 414 -12.67 -17.29 8.37
N LYS A 415 -12.69 -17.61 7.08
CA LYS A 415 -13.69 -18.50 6.43
C LYS A 415 -13.05 -19.26 5.26
N SER A 416 -13.55 -20.47 4.96
CA SER A 416 -13.14 -21.25 3.78
C SER A 416 -13.63 -20.65 2.47
N ASP A 417 -14.77 -19.93 2.50
CA ASP A 417 -15.47 -19.41 1.33
C ASP A 417 -15.22 -17.92 1.18
N ILE A 418 -14.02 -17.55 0.74
CA ILE A 418 -13.60 -16.15 0.58
C ILE A 418 -13.20 -15.86 -0.85
N ASN A 419 -13.83 -14.81 -1.40
CA ASN A 419 -13.47 -14.27 -2.69
C ASN A 419 -12.53 -13.07 -2.51
N PHE A 420 -11.34 -13.14 -3.10
CA PHE A 420 -10.37 -12.05 -3.09
C PHE A 420 -10.49 -11.22 -4.36
N ILE A 421 -10.49 -9.89 -4.19
CA ILE A 421 -10.66 -8.93 -5.27
C ILE A 421 -9.47 -7.98 -5.27
N SER A 422 -8.67 -8.02 -6.33
CA SER A 422 -7.42 -7.23 -6.44
C SER A 422 -7.29 -6.44 -7.73
N ASP A 423 -8.24 -6.53 -8.66
CA ASP A 423 -8.11 -5.99 -10.02
C ASP A 423 -8.43 -4.49 -10.09
N TYR A 424 -7.78 -3.69 -9.24
CA TYR A 424 -7.86 -2.23 -9.29
C TYR A 424 -6.93 -1.70 -10.36
N LYS A 425 -7.51 -1.13 -11.41
CA LYS A 425 -6.76 -0.54 -12.53
C LYS A 425 -6.22 0.85 -12.14
N PRO A 426 -4.92 1.12 -12.31
CA PRO A 426 -4.40 2.49 -12.21
C PRO A 426 -4.94 3.36 -13.36
N LEU A 427 -5.07 4.66 -13.12
CA LEU A 427 -5.40 5.64 -14.15
C LEU A 427 -4.15 6.01 -14.95
N SER A 428 -4.26 5.95 -16.27
CA SER A 428 -3.37 6.65 -17.18
C SER A 428 -3.54 8.17 -17.08
N ILE A 429 -2.59 8.94 -17.58
CA ILE A 429 -2.67 10.40 -17.52
C ILE A 429 -3.87 10.96 -18.30
N ALA A 430 -4.24 10.34 -19.41
CA ALA A 430 -5.45 10.68 -20.17
C ALA A 430 -6.73 10.37 -19.38
N GLU A 431 -6.76 9.27 -18.63
CA GLU A 431 -7.88 8.95 -17.72
C GLU A 431 -7.96 9.93 -16.55
N VAL A 432 -6.82 10.42 -16.03
CA VAL A 432 -6.78 11.50 -15.01
C VAL A 432 -7.38 12.79 -15.57
N GLU A 433 -6.95 13.21 -16.76
CA GLU A 433 -7.48 14.39 -17.44
C GLU A 433 -9.00 14.30 -17.66
N ALA A 434 -9.45 13.19 -18.25
CA ALA A 434 -10.88 12.94 -18.48
C ALA A 434 -11.67 12.94 -17.16
N TYR A 435 -11.08 12.39 -16.10
CA TYR A 435 -11.71 12.33 -14.78
C TYR A 435 -11.94 13.73 -14.19
N ILE A 436 -10.95 14.63 -14.24
CA ILE A 436 -11.12 15.99 -13.71
C ILE A 436 -11.99 16.86 -14.63
N GLN A 437 -11.85 16.72 -15.95
CA GLN A 437 -12.66 17.42 -16.96
C GLN A 437 -14.13 17.03 -16.88
N LYS A 438 -14.47 15.85 -16.35
CA LYS A 438 -15.85 15.49 -16.05
C LYS A 438 -16.51 16.55 -15.15
N TYR A 439 -15.77 17.09 -14.19
CA TYR A 439 -16.31 17.99 -13.17
C TYR A 439 -16.01 19.47 -13.41
N LEU A 440 -14.82 19.77 -13.90
CA LEU A 440 -14.28 21.12 -14.00
C LEU A 440 -14.04 21.53 -15.45
N ASP A 441 -14.00 22.83 -15.69
CA ASP A 441 -13.73 23.45 -16.98
C ASP A 441 -12.29 23.97 -17.09
N PHE A 442 -11.58 23.48 -18.11
CA PHE A 442 -10.16 23.72 -18.36
C PHE A 442 -9.90 24.38 -19.73
N SER A 443 -10.89 25.03 -20.34
CA SER A 443 -10.78 25.65 -21.68
C SER A 443 -9.56 26.56 -21.89
N ASP A 444 -9.00 27.12 -20.81
CA ASP A 444 -7.88 28.08 -20.82
C ASP A 444 -6.62 27.55 -20.13
N CYS A 445 -6.52 26.22 -19.98
CA CYS A 445 -5.37 25.56 -19.36
C CYS A 445 -4.62 24.71 -20.39
N ASP A 446 -3.30 24.65 -20.26
CA ASP A 446 -2.42 23.76 -21.01
C ASP A 446 -1.78 22.75 -20.04
N PHE A 447 -2.22 21.49 -20.11
CA PHE A 447 -1.67 20.40 -19.32
C PHE A 447 -0.22 20.08 -19.72
N THR A 448 0.15 20.30 -20.99
CA THR A 448 1.49 19.94 -21.50
C THR A 448 2.59 20.89 -21.03
N ALA A 449 2.20 22.08 -20.56
CA ALA A 449 3.11 23.04 -19.93
C ALA A 449 3.52 22.66 -18.50
N ILE A 450 2.87 21.65 -17.88
CA ILE A 450 3.10 21.26 -16.49
C ILE A 450 4.06 20.08 -16.45
N GLU A 451 5.33 20.34 -16.10
CA GLU A 451 6.40 19.32 -16.05
C GLU A 451 6.03 18.11 -15.17
N GLU A 452 5.32 18.37 -14.06
CA GLU A 452 4.99 17.35 -13.07
C GLU A 452 3.71 16.56 -13.40
N TRP A 453 3.04 16.86 -14.52
CA TRP A 453 1.72 16.31 -14.86
C TRP A 453 1.68 14.78 -14.87
N ASP A 454 2.68 14.15 -15.50
CA ASP A 454 2.74 12.70 -15.68
C ASP A 454 2.80 11.93 -14.34
N TYR A 455 3.26 12.56 -13.25
CA TYR A 455 3.30 11.94 -11.92
C TYR A 455 1.93 11.76 -11.27
N LEU A 456 0.87 12.31 -11.86
CA LEU A 456 -0.51 12.11 -11.42
C LEU A 456 -1.10 10.78 -11.90
N ALA A 457 -0.48 10.13 -12.88
CA ALA A 457 -0.86 8.79 -13.31
C ALA A 457 -0.65 7.76 -12.19
N GLY A 458 -1.53 6.77 -12.10
CA GLY A 458 -1.52 5.76 -11.05
C GLY A 458 -2.80 5.74 -10.24
N ARG A 459 -2.69 5.89 -8.92
CA ARG A 459 -3.85 5.73 -8.03
C ARG A 459 -4.93 6.81 -8.24
N PRO A 460 -6.23 6.46 -8.30
CA PRO A 460 -7.33 7.43 -8.44
C PRO A 460 -7.37 8.54 -7.38
N ARG A 461 -6.81 8.30 -6.19
CA ARG A 461 -6.68 9.32 -5.14
C ARG A 461 -5.91 10.57 -5.59
N LEU A 462 -4.96 10.45 -6.52
CA LEU A 462 -4.24 11.61 -7.06
C LEU A 462 -5.19 12.52 -7.83
N ALA A 463 -5.98 11.96 -8.75
CA ALA A 463 -6.98 12.71 -9.52
C ALA A 463 -8.05 13.34 -8.62
N SER A 464 -8.52 12.60 -7.60
CA SER A 464 -9.54 13.14 -6.69
C SER A 464 -8.98 14.27 -5.82
N ARG A 465 -7.76 14.13 -5.32
CA ARG A 465 -7.10 15.18 -4.55
C ARG A 465 -6.82 16.40 -5.41
N LEU A 466 -6.34 16.21 -6.63
CA LEU A 466 -6.08 17.30 -7.58
C LEU A 466 -7.31 18.19 -7.75
N LEU A 467 -8.49 17.59 -7.92
CA LEU A 467 -9.73 18.36 -8.03
C LEU A 467 -9.99 19.22 -6.77
N LEU A 468 -9.77 18.67 -5.57
CA LEU A 468 -9.92 19.42 -4.32
C LEU A 468 -8.93 20.58 -4.23
N GLU A 469 -7.67 20.33 -4.58
CA GLU A 469 -6.60 21.33 -4.56
C GLU A 469 -6.85 22.43 -5.61
N ILE A 470 -7.44 22.12 -6.76
CA ILE A 470 -7.89 23.13 -7.74
C ILE A 470 -8.98 24.03 -7.15
N VAL A 471 -10.02 23.43 -6.56
CA VAL A 471 -11.12 24.18 -5.92
C VAL A 471 -10.57 25.04 -4.78
N GLN A 472 -9.65 24.52 -3.97
CA GLN A 472 -9.05 25.25 -2.86
C GLN A 472 -8.15 26.39 -3.34
N ALA A 473 -7.27 26.14 -4.32
CA ALA A 473 -6.40 27.16 -4.89
C ALA A 473 -7.20 28.26 -5.58
N GLU A 474 -8.27 27.92 -6.32
CA GLU A 474 -9.17 28.92 -6.94
C GLU A 474 -9.84 29.80 -5.89
N ASN A 475 -10.33 29.23 -4.78
CA ASN A 475 -10.94 30.03 -3.71
C ASN A 475 -9.93 30.95 -3.00
N ASN A 476 -8.65 30.56 -2.94
CA ASN A 476 -7.61 31.33 -2.24
C ASN A 476 -6.91 32.36 -3.13
N HIS A 477 -6.82 32.10 -4.44
CA HIS A 477 -5.95 32.85 -5.35
C HIS A 477 -6.62 33.23 -6.68
N GLY A 478 -7.88 32.83 -6.90
CA GLY A 478 -8.54 32.98 -8.20
C GLY A 478 -8.69 34.43 -8.68
N GLU A 479 -8.72 35.40 -7.76
CA GLU A 479 -8.79 36.83 -8.09
C GLU A 479 -7.46 37.42 -8.58
N SER A 480 -6.32 36.85 -8.15
CA SER A 480 -4.99 37.42 -8.41
C SER A 480 -4.12 36.60 -9.37
N GLN A 481 -4.53 35.37 -9.72
CA GLN A 481 -3.74 34.44 -10.52
C GLN A 481 -4.52 33.89 -11.72
N THR A 482 -3.81 33.46 -12.76
CA THR A 482 -4.40 32.86 -13.96
C THR A 482 -4.93 31.46 -13.67
N LYS A 483 -5.89 30.95 -14.48
CA LYS A 483 -6.36 29.55 -14.37
C LYS A 483 -5.21 28.55 -14.51
N GLN A 484 -4.26 28.82 -15.40
CA GLN A 484 -3.07 27.99 -15.58
C GLN A 484 -2.24 27.87 -14.29
N TRP A 485 -1.94 29.01 -13.64
CA TRP A 485 -1.18 29.01 -12.39
C TRP A 485 -1.90 28.24 -11.27
N ILE A 486 -3.23 28.37 -11.20
CA ILE A 486 -4.04 27.63 -10.22
C ILE A 486 -3.90 26.12 -10.42
N LEU A 487 -3.94 25.66 -11.68
CA LEU A 487 -3.74 24.26 -12.02
C LEU A 487 -2.33 23.79 -11.65
N GLU A 488 -1.28 24.51 -12.06
CA GLU A 488 0.12 24.19 -11.71
C GLU A 488 0.33 24.10 -10.19
N LYS A 489 -0.21 25.08 -9.45
CA LYS A 489 -0.16 25.10 -7.98
C LYS A 489 -0.85 23.88 -7.37
N ALA A 490 -2.02 23.51 -7.89
CA ALA A 490 -2.77 22.36 -7.42
C ALA A 490 -2.05 21.03 -7.71
N VAL A 491 -1.42 20.89 -8.88
CA VAL A 491 -0.60 19.72 -9.24
C VAL A 491 0.57 19.58 -8.26
N SER A 492 1.38 20.63 -8.10
CA SER A 492 2.53 20.62 -7.19
C SER A 492 2.12 20.32 -5.74
N THR A 493 1.00 20.89 -5.29
CA THR A 493 0.48 20.68 -3.93
C THR A 493 -0.03 19.25 -3.72
N THR A 494 -0.73 18.69 -4.72
CA THR A 494 -1.19 17.29 -4.71
C THR A 494 -0.03 16.33 -4.60
N LEU A 495 0.99 16.49 -5.46
CA LEU A 495 2.15 15.62 -5.51
C LEU A 495 2.96 15.71 -4.22
N ARG A 496 3.28 16.92 -3.73
CA ARG A 496 4.02 17.13 -2.48
C ARG A 496 3.34 16.45 -1.29
N ALA A 497 2.01 16.56 -1.19
CA ALA A 497 1.27 15.97 -0.08
C ALA A 497 1.19 14.44 -0.13
N VAL A 498 1.11 13.84 -1.32
CA VAL A 498 1.09 12.38 -1.46
C VAL A 498 2.50 11.81 -1.32
N GLU A 499 3.47 12.36 -2.04
CA GLU A 499 4.88 11.95 -1.98
C GLU A 499 5.46 12.06 -0.57
N GLY A 500 5.19 13.16 0.15
CA GLY A 500 5.65 13.34 1.53
C GLY A 500 5.20 12.18 2.44
N ARG A 501 3.93 11.76 2.35
CA ARG A 501 3.41 10.63 3.12
C ARG A 501 4.01 9.29 2.72
N LEU A 502 4.19 9.05 1.42
CA LEU A 502 4.82 7.84 0.91
C LEU A 502 6.29 7.76 1.38
N LYS A 503 7.00 8.90 1.31
CA LYS A 503 8.40 9.05 1.72
C LYS A 503 8.56 8.74 3.20
N THR A 504 7.80 9.39 4.09
CA THR A 504 7.86 9.14 5.54
C THR A 504 7.65 7.66 5.84
N ARG A 505 6.59 7.04 5.33
CA ARG A 505 6.30 5.62 5.59
C ARG A 505 7.38 4.66 5.08
N LEU A 506 8.00 4.98 3.94
CA LEU A 506 9.08 4.17 3.40
C LEU A 506 10.39 4.38 4.16
N GLN A 507 10.66 5.60 4.64
CA GLN A 507 11.81 5.89 5.50
C GLN A 507 11.68 5.18 6.85
N ASP A 508 10.52 5.24 7.51
CA ASP A 508 10.27 4.50 8.76
C ASP A 508 10.52 2.99 8.58
N LEU A 509 10.08 2.43 7.44
CA LEU A 509 10.34 1.04 7.08
C LEU A 509 11.84 0.79 6.86
N ALA A 510 12.52 1.66 6.12
CA ALA A 510 13.93 1.54 5.80
C ALA A 510 14.81 1.62 7.06
N GLU A 511 14.56 2.59 7.95
CA GLU A 511 15.27 2.72 9.23
C GLU A 511 15.11 1.46 10.06
N LYS A 512 13.90 0.91 10.13
CA LYS A 512 13.62 -0.31 10.88
C LYS A 512 14.42 -1.51 10.38
N TYR A 513 14.54 -1.70 9.06
CA TYR A 513 15.06 -2.95 8.49
C TYR A 513 16.50 -2.86 7.97
N ILE A 514 16.93 -1.72 7.44
CA ILE A 514 18.29 -1.55 6.89
C ILE A 514 19.32 -1.43 8.01
N LEU A 515 18.95 -0.71 9.08
CA LEU A 515 19.80 -0.48 10.25
C LEU A 515 19.70 -1.60 11.31
N SER A 516 18.80 -2.57 11.10
CA SER A 516 18.66 -3.73 11.98
C SER A 516 19.85 -4.67 11.87
N GLU A 517 20.29 -5.20 13.01
CA GLU A 517 21.27 -6.28 13.09
C GLU A 517 20.60 -7.67 13.16
N ASP A 518 19.25 -7.74 13.19
CA ASP A 518 18.52 -9.01 13.25
C ASP A 518 18.63 -9.78 11.93
N PRO A 519 19.18 -11.02 11.93
CA PRO A 519 19.26 -11.84 10.71
C PRO A 519 17.90 -12.12 10.07
N MET A 520 16.80 -12.11 10.83
CA MET A 520 15.45 -12.33 10.32
C MET A 520 14.96 -11.21 9.39
N ASP A 521 15.58 -10.02 9.49
CA ASP A 521 15.26 -8.85 8.67
C ASP A 521 15.98 -8.84 7.31
N SER A 522 16.90 -9.79 7.09
CA SER A 522 17.71 -9.91 5.87
C SER A 522 16.88 -9.95 4.57
N LEU A 523 15.72 -10.61 4.60
CA LEU A 523 14.82 -10.67 3.45
C LEU A 523 14.27 -9.28 3.09
N MET A 524 13.83 -8.49 4.08
CA MET A 524 13.31 -7.15 3.83
C MET A 524 14.41 -6.20 3.36
N LYS A 525 15.60 -6.30 3.97
CA LYS A 525 16.77 -5.53 3.54
C LYS A 525 17.12 -5.79 2.07
N SER A 526 17.17 -7.06 1.67
CA SER A 526 17.39 -7.46 0.27
C SER A 526 16.31 -6.94 -0.67
N ILE A 527 15.03 -6.96 -0.25
CA ILE A 527 13.92 -6.40 -1.03
C ILE A 527 14.08 -4.88 -1.22
N LEU A 528 14.46 -4.14 -0.18
CA LEU A 528 14.66 -2.68 -0.25
C LEU A 528 15.87 -2.33 -1.13
N GLU A 529 16.95 -3.10 -1.06
CA GLU A 529 18.11 -2.96 -1.94
C GLU A 529 17.73 -3.18 -3.40
N ASP A 530 17.06 -4.30 -3.71
CA ASP A 530 16.61 -4.63 -5.06
C ASP A 530 15.67 -3.56 -5.61
N LEU A 531 14.75 -3.07 -4.77
CA LEU A 531 13.82 -2.01 -5.09
C LEU A 531 14.55 -0.69 -5.40
N PHE A 532 15.49 -0.27 -4.56
CA PHE A 532 16.30 0.91 -4.79
C PHE A 532 17.05 0.84 -6.12
N LEU A 533 17.76 -0.26 -6.37
CA LEU A 533 18.51 -0.45 -7.62
C LEU A 533 17.58 -0.42 -8.84
N SER A 534 16.45 -1.11 -8.76
CA SER A 534 15.47 -1.18 -9.85
C SER A 534 14.87 0.20 -10.15
N CYS A 535 14.49 0.95 -9.12
CA CYS A 535 13.90 2.27 -9.29
C CYS A 535 14.92 3.33 -9.75
N ARG A 536 16.14 3.28 -9.20
CA ARG A 536 17.18 4.27 -9.52
C ARG A 536 17.81 4.06 -10.89
N PHE A 537 18.01 2.81 -11.31
CA PHE A 537 18.81 2.51 -12.51
C PHE A 537 18.04 1.81 -13.62
N PHE A 538 17.01 1.02 -13.33
CA PHE A 538 16.43 0.08 -14.31
C PHE A 538 14.98 0.38 -14.71
N GLY A 539 14.64 1.67 -14.83
CA GLY A 539 13.37 2.10 -15.43
C GLY A 539 12.16 2.08 -14.47
N GLY A 540 12.39 2.01 -13.16
CA GLY A 540 11.32 2.26 -12.18
C GLY A 540 10.45 1.05 -11.87
N SER A 541 10.10 0.26 -12.89
CA SER A 541 9.12 -0.82 -12.76
C SER A 541 9.77 -2.14 -12.34
N THR A 542 9.34 -2.72 -11.21
CA THR A 542 9.86 -4.00 -10.74
C THR A 542 8.78 -4.93 -10.18
N ARG A 543 8.93 -6.23 -10.44
CA ARG A 543 8.14 -7.30 -9.81
C ARG A 543 8.93 -7.84 -8.62
N LEU A 544 8.42 -7.62 -7.41
CA LEU A 544 9.11 -7.98 -6.17
C LEU A 544 8.94 -9.45 -5.76
N GLY A 545 7.89 -10.12 -6.24
CA GLY A 545 7.62 -11.54 -5.95
C GLY A 545 6.15 -11.83 -5.67
N GLN A 546 5.85 -13.04 -5.19
CA GLN A 546 4.49 -13.42 -4.76
C GLN A 546 4.06 -12.61 -3.53
N VAL A 547 2.75 -12.56 -3.28
CA VAL A 547 2.19 -11.89 -2.10
C VAL A 547 2.54 -12.67 -0.82
N ASP A 548 3.24 -12.02 0.11
CA ASP A 548 3.58 -12.53 1.45
C ASP A 548 3.60 -11.41 2.49
N ASP A 549 3.63 -11.76 3.77
CA ASP A 549 3.54 -10.79 4.88
C ASP A 549 4.69 -9.77 4.90
N VAL A 550 5.87 -10.12 4.37
CA VAL A 550 7.04 -9.24 4.30
C VAL A 550 6.81 -8.19 3.22
N ARG A 551 6.59 -8.61 1.98
CA ARG A 551 6.38 -7.71 0.82
C ARG A 551 5.12 -6.86 0.94
N THR A 552 4.09 -7.35 1.65
CA THR A 552 2.86 -6.55 1.88
C THR A 552 3.14 -5.28 2.70
N ARG A 553 4.28 -5.19 3.41
CA ARG A 553 4.71 -3.94 4.06
C ARG A 553 4.92 -2.79 3.07
N LEU A 554 5.37 -3.06 1.84
CA LEU A 554 5.50 -2.02 0.81
C LEU A 554 4.14 -1.57 0.25
N VAL A 555 3.15 -2.46 0.26
CA VAL A 555 1.74 -2.14 -0.04
C VAL A 555 1.16 -1.22 1.04
N ASN A 556 1.51 -1.45 2.31
CA ASN A 556 1.16 -0.58 3.46
C ASN A 556 1.77 0.82 3.35
N CYS A 557 3.04 0.91 2.94
CA CYS A 557 3.67 2.20 2.63
C CYS A 557 3.01 2.89 1.44
N GLY A 558 2.23 2.16 0.63
CA GLY A 558 1.61 2.65 -0.59
C GLY A 558 2.56 2.67 -1.78
N ILE A 559 3.76 2.09 -1.67
CA ILE A 559 4.81 2.09 -2.70
C ILE A 559 4.55 1.01 -3.77
N ALA A 560 4.07 -0.16 -3.34
CA ALA A 560 3.90 -1.31 -4.22
C ALA A 560 2.42 -1.71 -4.34
N PHE A 561 2.07 -2.29 -5.49
CA PHE A 561 0.73 -2.71 -5.87
C PHE A 561 0.64 -4.22 -6.03
N VAL A 562 -0.57 -4.74 -5.88
CA VAL A 562 -0.87 -6.14 -6.12
C VAL A 562 -1.33 -6.28 -7.56
N ALA A 563 -0.80 -7.27 -8.26
CA ALA A 563 -1.17 -7.61 -9.62
C ALA A 563 -1.43 -9.10 -9.75
N SER A 564 -2.27 -9.47 -10.72
CA SER A 564 -2.63 -10.85 -11.03
C SER A 564 -1.87 -11.36 -12.26
N SER A 565 -1.52 -12.64 -12.24
CA SER A 565 -0.96 -13.39 -13.37
C SER A 565 -1.57 -14.79 -13.41
N PRO A 566 -1.43 -15.54 -14.51
CA PRO A 566 -1.86 -16.95 -14.56
C PRO A 566 -1.24 -17.81 -13.43
N ASN A 567 -0.06 -17.41 -12.92
CA ASN A 567 0.67 -18.09 -11.86
C ASN A 567 0.32 -17.57 -10.44
N GLY A 568 -0.73 -16.76 -10.31
CA GLY A 568 -1.20 -16.18 -9.05
C GLY A 568 -0.87 -14.70 -8.87
N LEU A 569 -1.14 -14.21 -7.66
CA LEU A 569 -0.95 -12.81 -7.25
C LEU A 569 0.50 -12.48 -6.93
N PHE A 570 0.95 -11.29 -7.31
CA PHE A 570 2.31 -10.80 -7.08
C PHE A 570 2.33 -9.31 -6.74
N ILE A 571 3.44 -8.86 -6.16
CA ILE A 571 3.66 -7.46 -5.79
C ILE A 571 4.59 -6.81 -6.81
N LYS A 572 4.23 -5.61 -7.27
CA LYS A 572 4.99 -4.81 -8.22
C LYS A 572 5.06 -3.34 -7.81
N VAL A 573 6.05 -2.61 -8.30
CA VAL A 573 6.14 -1.15 -8.24
C VAL A 573 6.20 -0.67 -9.68
N ASP A 574 5.27 0.20 -10.09
CA ASP A 574 5.22 0.76 -11.45
C ASP A 574 4.59 2.17 -11.54
N GLU A 575 4.09 2.72 -10.44
CA GLU A 575 3.60 4.11 -10.39
C GLU A 575 4.78 5.10 -10.37
N LEU A 576 4.79 6.07 -11.30
CA LEU A 576 5.89 7.05 -11.45
C LEU A 576 6.20 7.81 -10.16
N LEU A 577 5.16 8.24 -9.43
CA LEU A 577 5.32 8.92 -8.15
C LEU A 577 5.95 8.01 -7.09
N ALA A 578 5.56 6.74 -7.04
CA ALA A 578 6.16 5.77 -6.13
C ALA A 578 7.63 5.50 -6.46
N VAL A 579 7.97 5.39 -7.75
CA VAL A 579 9.37 5.25 -8.22
C VAL A 579 10.22 6.44 -7.78
N ARG A 580 9.73 7.66 -8.03
CA ARG A 580 10.41 8.90 -7.59
C ARG A 580 10.59 8.90 -6.07
N THR A 581 9.53 8.53 -5.34
CA THR A 581 9.55 8.45 -3.89
C THR A 581 10.59 7.45 -3.38
N VAL A 582 10.67 6.25 -3.97
CA VAL A 582 11.66 5.22 -3.60
C VAL A 582 13.08 5.76 -3.72
N VAL A 583 13.41 6.42 -4.84
CA VAL A 583 14.74 7.00 -5.04
C VAL A 583 15.01 8.06 -3.98
N SER A 584 14.10 9.00 -3.74
CA SER A 584 14.27 10.06 -2.74
C SER A 584 14.36 9.52 -1.30
N ALA A 585 13.53 8.54 -0.94
CA ALA A 585 13.42 7.99 0.40
C ALA A 585 14.58 7.05 0.76
N LEU A 586 15.03 6.22 -0.19
CA LEU A 586 16.05 5.20 0.07
C LEU A 586 17.47 5.68 -0.21
N SER A 587 17.67 6.74 -1.01
CA SER A 587 19.01 7.26 -1.30
C SER A 587 19.84 7.54 -0.04
N PRO A 588 19.30 8.16 1.04
CA PRO A 588 20.02 8.35 2.31
C PRO A 588 20.70 7.10 2.87
N PHE A 589 20.09 5.93 2.70
CA PHE A 589 20.59 4.66 3.21
C PHE A 589 21.65 4.00 2.31
N TYR A 590 21.70 4.40 1.03
CA TYR A 590 22.54 3.79 0.01
C TYR A 590 23.53 4.77 -0.63
N PHE A 591 23.78 5.93 -0.03
CA PHE A 591 24.81 6.85 -0.54
C PHE A 591 26.23 6.31 -0.37
N LYS A 592 26.48 5.50 0.65
CA LYS A 592 27.71 4.70 0.75
C LYS A 592 27.38 3.25 0.36
N PRO A 593 27.52 2.88 -0.92
CA PRO A 593 27.17 1.54 -1.36
C PRO A 593 28.01 0.49 -0.63
N SER A 594 27.34 -0.53 -0.09
CA SER A 594 28.02 -1.72 0.42
C SER A 594 28.53 -2.57 -0.74
N GLU A 595 29.53 -3.42 -0.48
CA GLU A 595 30.00 -4.39 -1.48
C GLU A 595 28.85 -5.27 -2.01
N THR A 596 27.94 -5.69 -1.13
CA THR A 596 26.74 -6.45 -1.50
C THR A 596 25.83 -5.69 -2.47
N LEU A 597 25.59 -4.39 -2.22
CA LEU A 597 24.77 -3.56 -3.10
C LEU A 597 25.40 -3.43 -4.49
N ILE A 598 26.74 -3.30 -4.52
CA ILE A 598 27.51 -3.20 -5.76
C ILE A 598 27.45 -4.49 -6.54
N ASP A 599 27.67 -5.64 -5.88
CA ASP A 599 27.53 -6.96 -6.50
C ASP A 599 26.12 -7.18 -7.07
N ASN A 600 25.08 -6.77 -6.34
CA ASN A 600 23.69 -6.85 -6.80
C ASN A 600 23.43 -5.95 -8.02
N LEU A 601 23.98 -4.73 -8.03
CA LEU A 601 23.90 -3.82 -9.18
C LEU A 601 24.55 -4.46 -10.41
N PHE A 602 25.72 -5.08 -10.26
CA PHE A 602 26.38 -5.78 -11.36
C PHE A 602 25.60 -6.99 -11.85
N GLY A 603 25.06 -7.80 -10.95
CA GLY A 603 24.20 -8.92 -11.30
C GLY A 603 23.01 -8.47 -12.15
N LYS A 604 22.35 -7.37 -11.76
CA LYS A 604 21.25 -6.78 -12.54
C LYS A 604 21.72 -6.23 -13.88
N LEU A 605 22.83 -5.49 -13.93
CA LEU A 605 23.39 -4.96 -15.19
C LEU A 605 23.69 -6.08 -16.19
N ALA A 606 24.29 -7.18 -15.72
CA ALA A 606 24.67 -8.33 -16.55
C ALA A 606 23.47 -9.03 -17.21
N VAL A 607 22.33 -9.10 -16.51
CA VAL A 607 21.11 -9.76 -17.02
C VAL A 607 20.23 -8.78 -17.80
N SER A 608 20.38 -7.47 -17.58
CA SER A 608 19.60 -6.43 -18.25
C SER A 608 20.11 -6.12 -19.65
N THR A 609 19.98 -7.09 -20.56
CA THR A 609 20.35 -6.98 -21.99
C THR A 609 19.63 -5.85 -22.72
N LYS A 610 18.56 -5.29 -22.14
CA LYS A 610 17.75 -4.17 -22.65
C LYS A 610 17.87 -2.88 -21.84
N ALA A 611 18.79 -2.78 -20.87
CA ALA A 611 19.00 -1.53 -20.14
C ALA A 611 19.31 -0.39 -21.14
N LEU A 612 18.61 0.74 -20.99
CA LEU A 612 18.87 1.96 -21.76
C LEU A 612 20.32 2.42 -21.51
N ASP A 613 20.95 3.08 -22.49
CA ASP A 613 22.31 3.59 -22.33
C ASP A 613 22.43 4.59 -21.18
N THR A 614 21.35 5.36 -20.91
CA THR A 614 21.25 6.25 -19.75
C THR A 614 21.29 5.49 -18.43
N SER A 615 20.57 4.37 -18.32
CA SER A 615 20.59 3.47 -17.17
C SER A 615 21.99 2.90 -16.91
N LYS A 616 22.65 2.42 -17.97
CA LYS A 616 24.03 1.91 -17.89
C LYS A 616 24.99 3.03 -17.48
N GLY A 617 24.81 4.23 -18.02
CA GLY A 617 25.60 5.41 -17.67
C GLY A 617 25.46 5.81 -16.19
N LYS A 618 24.23 5.91 -15.68
CA LYS A 618 24.00 6.25 -14.26
C LYS A 618 24.48 5.17 -13.30
N ALA A 619 24.32 3.90 -13.66
CA ALA A 619 24.90 2.80 -12.89
C ALA A 619 26.44 2.86 -12.90
N TRP A 620 27.04 3.14 -14.06
CA TRP A 620 28.49 3.32 -14.20
C TRP A 620 29.03 4.50 -13.36
N GLU A 621 28.34 5.64 -13.40
CA GLU A 621 28.62 6.80 -12.55
C GLU A 621 28.64 6.42 -11.07
N TYR A 622 27.60 5.72 -10.61
CA TYR A 622 27.49 5.27 -9.22
C TYR A 622 28.60 4.28 -8.81
N LEU A 623 29.01 3.40 -9.72
CA LEU A 623 30.12 2.48 -9.52
C LEU A 623 31.47 3.20 -9.40
N ILE A 624 31.75 4.18 -10.26
CA ILE A 624 32.94 5.01 -10.15
C ILE A 624 32.97 5.72 -8.80
N MET A 625 31.86 6.37 -8.43
CA MET A 625 31.75 7.08 -7.16
C MET A 625 32.02 6.18 -5.97
N SER A 626 31.51 4.94 -6.01
CA SER A 626 31.78 3.94 -4.96
C SER A 626 33.26 3.62 -4.81
N ARG A 627 34.01 3.56 -5.91
CA ARG A 627 35.42 3.17 -5.91
C ARG A 627 36.40 4.29 -5.66
N LEU A 628 35.98 5.55 -5.81
CA LEU A 628 36.81 6.68 -5.38
C LEU A 628 37.19 6.58 -3.89
N LEU A 629 36.39 5.90 -3.07
CA LEU A 629 36.67 5.63 -1.66
C LEU A 629 37.92 4.77 -1.43
N ASP A 630 38.28 3.91 -2.39
CA ASP A 630 39.42 2.98 -2.26
C ASP A 630 40.77 3.71 -2.32
N TYR A 631 40.78 4.94 -2.83
CA TYR A 631 41.99 5.77 -2.99
C TYR A 631 42.18 6.78 -1.85
N ASN A 632 41.40 6.68 -0.78
CA ASN A 632 41.56 7.55 0.38
C ASN A 632 42.97 7.46 0.99
N GLY A 633 43.51 8.62 1.36
CA GLY A 633 44.87 8.74 1.91
C GLY A 633 45.97 8.84 0.87
N MET A 634 45.70 8.58 -0.41
CA MET A 634 46.66 8.79 -1.50
C MET A 634 46.75 10.26 -1.90
N SER A 635 47.95 10.70 -2.31
CA SER A 635 48.08 12.00 -2.99
C SER A 635 47.49 11.94 -4.40
N VAL A 636 47.11 13.09 -4.94
CA VAL A 636 46.68 13.20 -6.34
C VAL A 636 47.77 12.71 -7.29
N SER A 637 49.04 13.00 -6.97
CA SER A 637 50.20 12.50 -7.72
C SER A 637 50.27 10.97 -7.72
N ASP A 638 50.09 10.33 -6.57
CA ASP A 638 50.14 8.87 -6.47
C ASP A 638 48.99 8.22 -7.25
N LEU A 639 47.79 8.79 -7.17
CA LEU A 639 46.63 8.32 -7.93
C LEU A 639 46.89 8.39 -9.44
N ILE A 640 47.44 9.50 -9.94
CA ILE A 640 47.80 9.62 -11.36
C ILE A 640 48.77 8.50 -11.76
N HIS A 641 49.75 8.20 -10.90
CA HIS A 641 50.75 7.16 -11.15
C HIS A 641 50.24 5.72 -11.05
N ILE A 642 49.06 5.49 -10.46
CA ILE A 642 48.38 4.19 -10.61
C ILE A 642 48.00 3.94 -12.08
N PHE A 643 47.63 4.99 -12.81
CA PHE A 643 47.12 4.87 -14.18
C PHE A 643 48.16 5.20 -15.25
N TYR A 644 49.09 6.11 -14.97
CA TYR A 644 50.04 6.64 -15.95
C TYR A 644 51.46 6.75 -15.42
N ASP A 645 52.41 6.20 -16.17
CA ASP A 645 53.83 6.39 -15.91
C ASP A 645 54.23 7.83 -16.22
N GLY A 646 55.31 8.32 -15.59
CA GLY A 646 55.78 9.70 -15.78
C GLY A 646 56.06 10.08 -17.25
N SER A 647 56.48 9.13 -18.08
CA SER A 647 56.70 9.33 -19.51
C SER A 647 55.41 9.47 -20.34
N GLN A 648 54.27 9.04 -19.79
CA GLN A 648 52.96 9.10 -20.42
C GLN A 648 52.17 10.38 -20.06
N ILE A 649 52.66 11.14 -19.08
CA ILE A 649 52.11 12.43 -18.67
C ILE A 649 52.70 13.50 -19.59
N LEU A 650 51.86 14.11 -20.42
CA LEU A 650 52.31 15.05 -21.46
C LEU A 650 51.74 16.46 -21.25
N SER A 651 52.41 17.47 -21.78
CA SER A 651 51.85 18.81 -21.95
C SER A 651 52.01 19.25 -23.41
N MET A 652 51.15 20.18 -23.83
CA MET A 652 51.24 20.77 -25.16
C MET A 652 52.19 21.95 -25.13
N THR A 653 53.19 21.94 -26.01
CA THR A 653 54.11 23.06 -26.22
C THR A 653 53.85 23.71 -27.58
N HIS A 654 53.77 25.02 -27.58
CA HIS A 654 53.68 25.82 -28.80
C HIS A 654 55.09 26.18 -29.26
N GLN A 655 55.56 25.54 -30.33
CA GLN A 655 56.80 25.93 -31.01
C GLN A 655 56.48 26.45 -32.41
N ALA A 656 57.44 27.17 -33.02
CA ALA A 656 57.27 27.84 -34.31
C ALA A 656 56.89 26.92 -35.50
N GLY A 657 56.89 25.59 -35.32
CA GLY A 657 56.48 24.57 -36.31
C GLY A 657 55.15 23.86 -36.00
N GLY A 658 54.40 24.27 -34.97
CA GLY A 658 53.12 23.66 -34.59
C GLY A 658 53.08 23.15 -33.15
N ASN A 659 51.94 22.57 -32.75
CA ASN A 659 51.73 22.03 -31.42
C ASN A 659 52.40 20.66 -31.27
N THR A 660 53.30 20.51 -30.29
CA THR A 660 53.99 19.24 -30.02
C THR A 660 53.76 18.80 -28.59
N LEU A 661 53.51 17.52 -28.38
CA LEU A 661 53.36 16.91 -27.05
C LEU A 661 54.72 16.51 -26.49
N VAL A 662 55.02 16.92 -25.26
CA VAL A 662 56.26 16.58 -24.55
C VAL A 662 55.97 16.05 -23.15
N PRO A 663 56.82 15.19 -22.57
CA PRO A 663 56.69 14.79 -21.17
C PRO A 663 56.64 15.99 -20.23
N ALA A 664 55.72 15.94 -19.26
CA ALA A 664 55.47 17.03 -18.33
C ALA A 664 55.56 16.58 -16.88
N ALA A 665 56.13 17.42 -16.03
CA ALA A 665 56.05 17.25 -14.59
C ALA A 665 54.64 17.61 -14.09
N LEU A 666 54.17 16.92 -13.05
CA LEU A 666 52.91 17.25 -12.42
C LEU A 666 52.98 18.58 -11.66
N PRO A 667 51.88 19.36 -11.61
CA PRO A 667 51.80 20.58 -10.80
C PRO A 667 52.12 20.31 -9.33
N ALA A 668 52.80 21.24 -8.66
CA ALA A 668 53.30 21.02 -7.30
C ALA A 668 52.20 20.65 -6.30
N TRP A 669 51.01 21.24 -6.43
CA TRP A 669 49.87 21.00 -5.56
C TRP A 669 49.42 19.53 -5.53
N THR A 670 49.68 18.76 -6.59
CA THR A 670 49.25 17.35 -6.71
C THR A 670 49.91 16.43 -5.69
N ARG A 671 51.09 16.79 -5.17
CA ARG A 671 51.79 16.03 -4.12
C ARG A 671 51.20 16.29 -2.74
N ASP A 672 50.69 17.48 -2.52
CA ASP A 672 50.17 17.92 -1.22
C ASP A 672 48.64 17.73 -1.10
N ALA A 673 47.96 17.56 -2.23
CA ALA A 673 46.54 17.26 -2.33
C ALA A 673 46.29 15.77 -2.07
N VAL A 674 45.52 15.46 -1.01
CA VAL A 674 45.21 14.08 -0.60
C VAL A 674 43.72 13.82 -0.69
N PHE A 675 43.35 12.62 -1.15
CA PHE A 675 41.98 12.15 -1.19
C PHE A 675 41.45 11.84 0.22
N LYS A 676 40.34 12.49 0.57
CA LYS A 676 39.58 12.21 1.80
C LYS A 676 38.09 12.29 1.48
N VAL A 677 37.51 11.17 1.09
CA VAL A 677 36.10 11.03 0.74
C VAL A 677 35.47 10.01 1.70
N GLU A 678 34.48 10.42 2.47
CA GLU A 678 33.68 9.54 3.33
C GLU A 678 32.43 9.04 2.61
N SER A 679 31.80 9.89 1.80
CA SER A 679 30.55 9.60 1.09
C SER A 679 30.32 10.55 -0.09
N PHE A 680 29.18 10.42 -0.76
CA PHE A 680 28.77 11.27 -1.86
C PHE A 680 27.26 11.50 -1.87
N GLY A 681 26.80 12.59 -2.47
CA GLY A 681 25.36 12.85 -2.63
C GLY A 681 25.03 14.21 -3.24
N ASN A 682 23.75 14.54 -3.27
CA ASN A 682 23.21 15.74 -3.92
C ASN A 682 22.78 16.81 -2.88
N ALA A 683 22.32 17.97 -3.35
CA ALA A 683 21.88 19.08 -2.49
C ALA A 683 20.83 18.66 -1.43
N ASP A 684 19.86 17.82 -1.80
CA ASP A 684 18.85 17.30 -0.87
C ASP A 684 19.47 16.49 0.28
N MET A 685 20.46 15.64 -0.02
CA MET A 685 21.16 14.87 1.00
C MET A 685 21.91 15.79 1.95
N PHE A 686 22.70 16.72 1.42
CA PHE A 686 23.46 17.64 2.27
C PHE A 686 22.54 18.47 3.15
N SER A 687 21.35 18.81 2.63
CA SER A 687 20.35 19.52 3.40
C SER A 687 19.86 18.74 4.61
N GLN A 688 19.65 17.43 4.45
CA GLN A 688 19.25 16.53 5.54
C GLN A 688 20.39 16.25 6.51
N LEU A 689 21.60 15.99 6.00
CA LEU A 689 22.76 15.58 6.81
C LEU A 689 23.18 16.65 7.83
N TYR A 690 23.02 17.92 7.47
CA TYR A 690 23.42 19.04 8.32
C TYR A 690 22.25 19.88 8.82
N ASN A 691 21.01 19.52 8.48
CA ASN A 691 19.81 20.29 8.78
C ASN A 691 19.94 21.76 8.33
N VAL A 692 20.52 21.97 7.14
CA VAL A 692 20.74 23.29 6.53
C VAL A 692 20.22 23.23 5.10
N PRO A 693 19.14 23.93 4.74
CA PRO A 693 18.61 23.86 3.38
C PRO A 693 19.62 24.40 2.36
N HIS A 694 19.85 23.65 1.29
CA HIS A 694 20.62 24.06 0.12
C HIS A 694 19.67 24.14 -1.07
N GLU A 695 19.56 25.31 -1.70
CA GLU A 695 18.65 25.51 -2.84
C GLU A 695 19.25 25.01 -4.15
N ASP A 696 20.57 25.02 -4.25
CA ASP A 696 21.30 24.61 -5.44
C ASP A 696 22.68 23.99 -5.12
N ASP A 697 23.32 23.44 -6.14
CA ASP A 697 24.66 22.83 -6.05
C ASP A 697 25.74 23.84 -5.62
N VAL A 698 25.56 25.14 -5.90
CA VAL A 698 26.53 26.17 -5.48
C VAL A 698 26.42 26.42 -3.97
N ASP A 699 25.23 26.36 -3.37
CA ASP A 699 25.07 26.41 -1.91
C ASP A 699 25.81 25.27 -1.22
N VAL A 700 25.75 24.07 -1.80
CA VAL A 700 26.52 22.93 -1.30
C VAL A 700 28.02 23.22 -1.40
N ILE A 701 28.50 23.71 -2.55
CA ILE A 701 29.91 24.07 -2.75
C ILE A 701 30.38 25.11 -1.73
N VAL A 702 29.58 26.16 -1.50
CA VAL A 702 29.83 27.19 -0.46
C VAL A 702 29.93 26.54 0.91
N PHE A 703 28.97 25.68 1.24
CA PHE A 703 28.90 24.96 2.50
C PHE A 703 30.14 24.08 2.75
N LEU A 704 30.58 23.33 1.74
CA LEU A 704 31.79 22.49 1.79
C LEU A 704 33.06 23.32 1.93
N LEU A 705 33.13 24.49 1.28
CA LEU A 705 34.29 25.37 1.37
C LEU A 705 34.38 26.14 2.68
N GLY A 706 33.25 26.34 3.37
CA GLY A 706 33.16 27.08 4.62
C GLY A 706 33.90 26.43 5.80
N ASP A 707 34.03 25.09 5.81
CA ASP A 707 34.66 24.35 6.91
C ASP A 707 35.45 23.15 6.35
N PRO A 708 36.76 23.04 6.62
CA PRO A 708 37.57 21.91 6.19
C PRO A 708 37.03 20.53 6.59
N ILE A 709 36.33 20.40 7.72
CA ILE A 709 35.73 19.13 8.16
C ILE A 709 34.67 18.66 7.16
N ARG A 710 34.01 19.57 6.46
CA ARG A 710 32.94 19.25 5.49
C ARG A 710 33.50 18.78 4.15
N ARG A 711 34.79 18.96 3.87
CA ARG A 711 35.48 18.59 2.61
C ARG A 711 35.77 17.09 2.48
N ARG A 712 34.82 16.28 2.93
CA ARG A 712 34.86 14.82 2.96
C ARG A 712 33.79 14.18 2.11
N TYR A 713 33.13 14.95 1.25
CA TYR A 713 32.06 14.45 0.40
C TYR A 713 32.25 14.84 -1.05
N VAL A 714 31.84 13.96 -1.95
CA VAL A 714 31.69 14.25 -3.38
C VAL A 714 30.26 14.72 -3.62
N LEU A 715 30.10 15.89 -4.22
CA LEU A 715 28.83 16.36 -4.74
C LEU A 715 28.51 15.62 -6.04
N GLN A 716 27.35 14.97 -6.08
CA GLN A 716 26.66 14.52 -7.28
C GLN A 716 25.72 15.66 -7.71
N PRO A 717 26.12 16.48 -8.68
CA PRO A 717 25.38 17.69 -9.03
C PRO A 717 24.12 17.37 -9.83
N ALA A 718 23.22 18.35 -9.93
CA ALA A 718 22.05 18.29 -10.79
C ALA A 718 22.44 18.30 -12.27
N ASP A 719 21.55 17.80 -13.14
CA ASP A 719 21.83 17.64 -14.58
C ASP A 719 22.16 18.95 -15.31
N ILE A 720 21.80 20.10 -14.73
CA ILE A 720 22.12 21.44 -15.22
C ILE A 720 23.60 21.81 -15.10
N MET A 721 24.34 21.14 -14.24
CA MET A 721 25.78 21.30 -14.02
C MET A 721 26.55 20.19 -14.72
N ARG A 722 27.74 20.53 -15.20
CA ARG A 722 28.80 19.58 -15.58
C ARG A 722 30.04 19.99 -14.78
N PRO A 723 30.81 19.07 -14.19
CA PRO A 723 30.93 17.61 -14.41
C PRO A 723 29.84 16.72 -13.78
N ASP A 724 29.95 15.39 -13.94
CA ASP A 724 29.03 14.40 -13.33
C ASP A 724 29.32 14.17 -11.82
N GLY A 725 30.47 14.63 -11.33
CA GLY A 725 30.75 14.73 -9.90
C GLY A 725 31.86 15.70 -9.57
N VAL A 726 31.74 16.32 -8.39
CA VAL A 726 32.61 17.39 -7.90
C VAL A 726 33.07 17.06 -6.49
N TYR A 727 34.38 16.97 -6.27
CA TYR A 727 34.95 16.92 -4.93
C TYR A 727 35.87 18.12 -4.69
N ILE A 728 35.75 18.69 -3.51
CA ILE A 728 36.52 19.85 -3.07
C ILE A 728 37.48 19.37 -1.99
N GLY A 729 38.75 19.28 -2.32
CA GLY A 729 39.77 18.79 -1.42
C GLY A 729 40.54 19.90 -0.74
N TYR A 730 41.09 19.59 0.43
CA TYR A 730 42.07 20.42 1.12
C TYR A 730 43.49 20.05 0.68
N ILE A 731 44.42 21.01 0.79
CA ILE A 731 45.83 20.84 0.45
C ILE A 731 46.63 20.87 1.74
N ASN A 732 47.33 19.78 2.02
CA ASN A 732 48.10 19.63 3.25
C ASN A 732 49.14 20.75 3.36
N GLY A 733 49.28 21.32 4.56
CA GLY A 733 50.24 22.40 4.82
C GLY A 733 49.86 23.78 4.30
N ARG A 734 48.66 23.99 3.72
CA ARG A 734 48.20 25.30 3.23
C ARG A 734 47.04 25.89 4.05
N PRO A 735 46.85 27.23 4.07
CA PRO A 735 45.69 27.84 4.74
C PRO A 735 44.35 27.31 4.24
N SER A 736 43.32 27.31 5.10
CA SER A 736 41.97 26.79 4.80
C SER A 736 41.28 27.42 3.57
N GLY A 737 41.72 28.61 3.16
CA GLY A 737 41.25 29.27 1.92
C GLY A 737 41.71 28.60 0.64
N HIS A 738 42.71 27.72 0.69
CA HIS A 738 43.21 26.98 -0.47
C HIS A 738 42.41 25.69 -0.66
N TYR A 739 42.16 25.35 -1.92
CA TYR A 739 41.48 24.11 -2.28
C TYR A 739 41.90 23.62 -3.67
N TRP A 740 41.66 22.34 -3.91
CA TRP A 740 41.75 21.72 -5.23
C TRP A 740 40.41 21.04 -5.54
N THR A 741 40.17 20.74 -6.81
CA THR A 741 38.94 20.09 -7.23
C THR A 741 39.23 18.76 -7.93
N LEU A 742 38.46 17.73 -7.61
CA LEU A 742 38.31 16.56 -8.49
C LEU A 742 37.00 16.74 -9.26
N LEU A 743 37.11 16.69 -10.58
CA LEU A 743 36.00 16.86 -11.51
C LEU A 743 35.99 15.64 -12.42
N PHE A 744 34.95 14.82 -12.35
CA PHE A 744 34.91 13.62 -13.17
C PHE A 744 33.66 13.51 -14.04
N SER A 745 33.83 12.87 -15.19
CA SER A 745 32.72 12.48 -16.04
C SER A 745 32.75 10.99 -16.32
N ALA A 746 31.58 10.37 -16.24
CA ALA A 746 31.38 8.95 -16.42
C ALA A 746 30.56 8.70 -17.69
N LYS A 747 31.16 8.01 -18.67
CA LYS A 747 30.53 7.71 -19.96
C LYS A 747 30.57 6.22 -20.25
N PHE A 748 29.39 5.66 -20.44
CA PHE A 748 29.20 4.30 -20.91
C PHE A 748 28.65 4.37 -22.34
N LEU A 749 29.50 4.10 -23.34
CA LEU A 749 29.21 4.28 -24.76
C LEU A 749 29.17 2.92 -25.48
N SER A 750 28.43 2.86 -26.58
CA SER A 750 28.40 1.68 -27.47
C SER A 750 29.69 1.53 -28.28
N THR A 751 30.36 2.64 -28.61
CA THR A 751 31.61 2.67 -29.38
C THR A 751 32.59 3.67 -28.77
N ALA A 752 33.88 3.46 -29.05
CA ALA A 752 34.92 4.38 -28.60
C ALA A 752 34.74 5.79 -29.20
N MET A 753 35.03 6.84 -28.43
CA MET A 753 34.95 8.23 -28.93
C MET A 753 36.05 8.49 -29.95
N SER A 754 35.67 9.00 -31.13
CA SER A 754 36.57 8.99 -32.27
C SER A 754 36.96 10.34 -32.85
N SER A 755 36.09 11.36 -32.81
CA SER A 755 36.42 12.66 -33.43
C SER A 755 37.17 13.59 -32.46
N SER A 756 38.10 14.39 -32.98
CA SER A 756 38.80 15.44 -32.20
C SER A 756 37.82 16.44 -31.59
N LYS A 757 36.79 16.84 -32.34
CA LYS A 757 35.71 17.71 -31.87
C LYS A 757 34.99 17.13 -30.65
N THR A 758 34.57 15.86 -30.70
CA THR A 758 33.88 15.21 -29.59
C THR A 758 34.76 15.10 -28.34
N ILE A 759 36.07 14.92 -28.50
CA ILE A 759 37.01 14.83 -27.38
C ILE A 759 37.24 16.20 -26.75
N GLU A 760 37.32 17.26 -27.54
CA GLU A 760 37.41 18.63 -27.01
C GLU A 760 36.11 19.07 -26.32
N GLU A 761 34.95 18.74 -26.88
CA GLU A 761 33.65 18.94 -26.21
C GLU A 761 33.55 18.15 -24.90
N ASP A 762 34.09 16.93 -24.89
CA ASP A 762 34.19 16.09 -23.70
C ASP A 762 35.07 16.73 -22.64
N LYS A 763 36.30 17.13 -22.97
CA LYS A 763 37.21 17.84 -22.04
C LYS A 763 36.52 19.03 -21.39
N LYS A 764 35.74 19.83 -22.13
CA LYS A 764 35.02 20.99 -21.58
C LYS A 764 34.05 20.61 -20.45
N SER A 765 33.50 19.40 -20.43
CA SER A 765 32.52 18.98 -19.42
C SER A 765 33.10 18.84 -18.01
N THR A 766 34.42 18.82 -17.86
CA THR A 766 35.11 18.78 -16.56
C THR A 766 35.91 20.05 -16.28
N LYS A 767 35.81 21.09 -17.11
CA LYS A 767 36.49 22.37 -16.87
C LYS A 767 35.75 23.15 -15.80
N TRP A 768 36.43 23.48 -14.69
CA TRP A 768 35.82 24.17 -13.56
C TRP A 768 35.19 25.52 -13.92
N ALA A 769 35.88 26.30 -14.75
CA ALA A 769 35.39 27.60 -15.23
C ALA A 769 34.16 27.49 -16.16
N LEU A 770 33.91 26.30 -16.72
CA LEU A 770 32.78 26.01 -17.60
C LEU A 770 31.69 25.20 -16.90
N ALA A 771 31.71 25.10 -15.57
CA ALA A 771 30.56 24.63 -14.82
C ALA A 771 29.32 25.46 -15.19
N TYR A 772 28.19 24.81 -15.40
CA TYR A 772 26.96 25.40 -15.95
C TYR A 772 27.07 25.91 -17.39
N HIS A 773 27.96 25.32 -18.19
CA HIS A 773 27.92 25.44 -19.64
C HIS A 773 27.57 24.08 -20.24
N ASN A 774 26.80 24.09 -21.33
CA ASN A 774 26.51 22.89 -22.10
C ASN A 774 27.75 22.45 -22.90
N LYS A 775 27.69 21.29 -23.56
CA LYS A 775 28.80 20.74 -24.37
C LYS A 775 29.26 21.65 -25.52
N ARG A 776 28.39 22.55 -25.99
CA ARG A 776 28.68 23.53 -27.05
C ARG A 776 29.34 24.79 -26.49
N GLY A 777 29.30 24.99 -25.17
CA GLY A 777 29.82 26.16 -24.47
C GLY A 777 28.76 27.23 -24.19
N ASP A 778 27.47 26.96 -24.42
CA ASP A 778 26.41 27.91 -24.08
C ASP A 778 26.09 27.81 -22.58
N VAL A 779 25.76 28.94 -21.96
CA VAL A 779 25.40 29.02 -20.53
C VAL A 779 24.08 28.27 -20.28
N SER A 780 24.09 27.30 -19.35
CA SER A 780 22.87 26.59 -18.93
C SER A 780 22.09 27.37 -17.86
N ASN A 781 22.78 28.09 -16.96
CA ASN A 781 22.15 28.93 -15.94
C ASN A 781 23.04 30.11 -15.55
N GLN A 782 22.68 31.32 -15.99
CA GLN A 782 23.49 32.52 -15.76
C GLN A 782 23.62 32.90 -14.29
N THR A 783 22.56 32.70 -13.49
CA THR A 783 22.55 33.01 -12.06
C THR A 783 23.56 32.14 -11.32
N LEU A 784 23.57 30.83 -11.59
CA LEU A 784 24.49 29.90 -10.95
C LEU A 784 25.94 30.10 -11.42
N VAL A 785 26.16 30.46 -12.69
CA VAL A 785 27.49 30.88 -13.19
C VAL A 785 28.01 32.07 -12.37
N ASN A 786 27.18 33.11 -12.19
CA ASN A 786 27.58 34.30 -11.43
C ASN A 786 27.88 33.96 -9.96
N LYS A 787 27.06 33.12 -9.33
CA LYS A 787 27.23 32.65 -7.95
C LYS A 787 28.53 31.88 -7.78
N LEU A 788 28.83 30.95 -8.69
CA LEU A 788 30.06 30.15 -8.67
C LEU A 788 31.31 31.01 -8.94
N GLN A 789 31.25 31.92 -9.91
CA GLN A 789 32.36 32.85 -10.19
C GLN A 789 32.64 33.78 -9.01
N GLY A 790 31.59 34.25 -8.33
CA GLY A 790 31.73 35.02 -7.09
C GLY A 790 32.53 34.25 -6.04
N LEU A 791 32.19 32.98 -5.84
CA LEU A 791 32.92 32.09 -4.93
C LEU A 791 34.38 31.87 -5.37
N GLN A 792 34.62 31.57 -6.66
CA GLN A 792 35.96 31.35 -7.21
C GLN A 792 36.90 32.56 -7.03
N ARG A 793 36.37 33.79 -6.96
CA ARG A 793 37.18 35.00 -6.70
C ARG A 793 37.60 35.17 -5.25
N THR A 794 36.93 34.51 -4.31
CA THR A 794 37.13 34.70 -2.85
C THR A 794 37.96 33.60 -2.20
N LYS A 795 38.25 32.52 -2.92
CA LYS A 795 38.97 31.33 -2.44
C LYS A 795 40.10 31.03 -3.41
N ASP A 796 41.19 30.46 -2.90
CA ASP A 796 42.38 30.20 -3.71
C ASP A 796 42.35 28.78 -4.28
N HIS A 797 41.97 28.66 -5.56
CA HIS A 797 41.93 27.39 -6.28
C HIS A 797 43.30 27.06 -6.85
N GLN A 798 43.90 25.95 -6.42
CA GLN A 798 45.26 25.58 -6.87
C GLN A 798 45.29 24.78 -8.17
N GLY A 799 44.15 24.26 -8.62
CA GLY A 799 44.06 23.41 -9.81
C GLY A 799 43.05 22.26 -9.64
N SER A 800 42.78 21.58 -10.76
CA SER A 800 41.79 20.51 -10.84
C SER A 800 42.41 19.20 -11.32
N LEU A 801 42.05 18.09 -10.69
CA LEU A 801 42.16 16.77 -11.30
C LEU A 801 40.88 16.48 -12.08
N ARG A 802 41.01 16.29 -13.39
CA ARG A 802 39.89 16.10 -14.32
C ARG A 802 39.92 14.69 -14.88
N ILE A 803 39.01 13.83 -14.43
CA ILE A 803 39.01 12.41 -14.81
C ILE A 803 37.84 12.10 -15.75
N HIS A 804 38.16 11.54 -16.92
CA HIS A 804 37.19 11.11 -17.91
C HIS A 804 37.16 9.58 -17.94
N PHE A 805 36.17 8.99 -17.29
CA PHE A 805 35.93 7.55 -17.31
C PHE A 805 35.10 7.20 -18.55
N VAL A 806 35.75 6.67 -19.59
CA VAL A 806 35.11 6.44 -20.89
C VAL A 806 35.20 4.96 -21.24
N LEU A 807 34.05 4.28 -21.26
CA LEU A 807 33.94 2.90 -21.74
C LEU A 807 33.29 2.87 -23.14
N PRO A 808 33.84 2.12 -24.13
CA PRO A 808 35.04 1.28 -24.03
C PRO A 808 36.36 2.07 -24.06
N GLY A 809 36.36 3.32 -24.52
CA GLY A 809 37.56 4.16 -24.56
C GLY A 809 37.55 5.19 -25.69
N LEU A 810 38.75 5.55 -26.14
CA LEU A 810 39.01 6.48 -27.25
C LEU A 810 39.47 5.69 -28.48
N SER A 811 39.02 6.05 -29.68
CA SER A 811 39.43 5.33 -30.89
C SER A 811 40.88 5.66 -31.26
N SER A 812 41.64 4.67 -31.74
CA SER A 812 42.99 4.87 -32.26
C SER A 812 43.00 5.88 -33.42
N SER A 813 43.72 6.99 -33.28
CA SER A 813 43.86 8.00 -34.34
C SER A 813 44.88 7.56 -35.39
N THR A 814 44.55 7.68 -36.69
CA THR A 814 45.48 7.47 -37.82
C THR A 814 46.56 8.55 -37.94
N ASP A 815 46.32 9.75 -37.39
CA ASP A 815 47.09 10.96 -37.72
C ASP A 815 48.10 11.38 -36.64
N ARG A 816 48.38 10.54 -35.63
CA ARG A 816 49.11 10.92 -34.39
C ARG A 816 48.52 12.16 -33.68
N SER A 817 47.32 12.60 -34.06
CA SER A 817 46.61 13.74 -33.47
C SER A 817 46.12 13.40 -32.07
N ASP A 818 46.38 14.30 -31.12
CA ASP A 818 46.03 14.26 -29.70
C ASP A 818 44.57 13.84 -29.46
N ARG A 819 44.34 12.70 -28.80
CA ARG A 819 42.98 12.22 -28.52
C ARG A 819 42.76 11.60 -27.13
N GLY A 820 43.79 11.39 -26.32
CA GLY A 820 43.68 10.68 -25.03
C GLY A 820 44.94 10.59 -24.20
N GLY A 821 44.80 10.19 -22.93
CA GLY A 821 45.90 9.97 -21.98
C GLY A 821 45.85 10.90 -20.78
N CYS A 822 46.98 11.07 -20.09
CA CYS A 822 47.17 12.04 -19.02
C CYS A 822 47.85 13.32 -19.55
N ARG A 823 47.30 14.48 -19.23
CA ARG A 823 47.73 15.80 -19.71
C ARG A 823 47.82 16.82 -18.60
N VAL A 824 48.83 17.67 -18.65
CA VAL A 824 48.93 18.87 -17.81
C VAL A 824 48.50 20.08 -18.65
N GLU A 825 47.41 20.75 -18.22
CA GLU A 825 46.82 21.93 -18.86
C GLU A 825 46.83 23.11 -17.88
N GLY A 826 47.94 23.85 -17.84
CA GLY A 826 48.15 24.88 -16.81
C GLY A 826 48.28 24.23 -15.43
N ASP A 827 47.42 24.63 -14.50
CA ASP A 827 47.35 24.05 -13.15
C ASP A 827 46.46 22.79 -13.07
N ASP A 828 45.73 22.46 -14.14
CA ASP A 828 44.88 21.28 -14.20
C ASP A 828 45.62 20.05 -14.73
N VAL A 829 45.21 18.87 -14.26
CA VAL A 829 45.62 17.58 -14.83
C VAL A 829 44.38 16.87 -15.38
N VAL A 830 44.37 16.56 -16.67
CA VAL A 830 43.28 15.83 -17.34
C VAL A 830 43.73 14.41 -17.61
N MET A 831 42.95 13.41 -17.18
CA MET A 831 43.22 12.01 -17.48
C MET A 831 42.00 11.30 -18.06
N TYR A 832 42.25 10.33 -18.94
CA TYR A 832 41.25 9.40 -19.43
C TYR A 832 41.45 8.03 -18.78
N ILE A 833 40.39 7.36 -18.35
CA ILE A 833 40.42 6.00 -17.84
C ILE A 833 39.47 5.18 -18.71
N ASP A 834 40.02 4.19 -19.42
CA ASP A 834 39.28 3.37 -20.38
C ASP A 834 39.21 1.88 -19.97
N LYS A 835 38.66 1.04 -20.85
CA LYS A 835 38.52 -0.41 -20.64
C LYS A 835 39.84 -1.08 -20.24
N SER A 836 40.97 -0.66 -20.81
CA SER A 836 42.28 -1.28 -20.53
C SER A 836 42.75 -1.04 -19.09
N MET A 837 42.21 -0.02 -18.43
CA MET A 837 42.59 0.39 -17.08
C MET A 837 41.59 -0.09 -16.01
N LEU A 838 40.54 -0.82 -16.37
CA LEU A 838 39.52 -1.31 -15.42
C LEU A 838 40.12 -2.16 -14.30
N GLY A 839 41.11 -3.01 -14.60
CA GLY A 839 41.80 -3.78 -13.57
C GLY A 839 42.53 -2.92 -12.54
N ARG A 840 42.96 -1.71 -12.94
CA ARG A 840 43.60 -0.73 -12.06
C ARG A 840 42.57 0.11 -11.28
N LEU A 841 41.41 0.35 -11.88
CA LEU A 841 40.30 1.08 -11.25
C LEU A 841 39.57 0.24 -10.18
N PHE A 842 39.45 -1.07 -10.40
CA PHE A 842 38.74 -1.99 -9.51
C PHE A 842 39.70 -3.02 -8.89
N GLN A 843 40.90 -2.59 -8.47
CA GLN A 843 41.91 -3.49 -7.89
C GLN A 843 41.41 -4.23 -6.64
N SER A 844 40.61 -3.53 -5.81
CA SER A 844 39.97 -4.07 -4.60
C SER A 844 38.89 -5.12 -4.91
N VAL A 845 38.29 -5.07 -6.10
CA VAL A 845 37.16 -5.96 -6.48
C VAL A 845 37.28 -6.42 -7.95
N PRO A 846 38.23 -7.31 -8.28
CA PRO A 846 38.55 -7.66 -9.68
C PRO A 846 37.38 -8.25 -10.49
N ARG A 847 36.40 -8.88 -9.81
CA ARG A 847 35.20 -9.46 -10.44
C ARG A 847 34.37 -8.41 -11.19
N ILE A 848 34.32 -7.18 -10.67
CA ILE A 848 33.64 -6.06 -11.30
C ILE A 848 34.30 -5.72 -12.65
N ALA A 849 35.63 -5.61 -12.68
CA ALA A 849 36.37 -5.33 -13.91
C ALA A 849 36.14 -6.42 -14.96
N GLU A 850 36.13 -7.69 -14.55
CA GLU A 850 35.82 -8.80 -15.44
C GLU A 850 34.38 -8.74 -15.98
N GLY A 851 33.41 -8.43 -15.12
CA GLY A 851 32.00 -8.27 -15.50
C GLY A 851 31.78 -7.14 -16.49
N LEU A 852 32.38 -5.97 -16.26
CA LEU A 852 32.34 -4.83 -17.18
C LEU A 852 32.96 -5.16 -18.54
N ASN A 853 34.05 -5.93 -18.55
CA ASN A 853 34.65 -6.40 -19.79
C ASN A 853 33.70 -7.28 -20.62
N LYS A 854 32.91 -8.14 -19.96
CA LYS A 854 31.87 -8.96 -20.59
C LYS A 854 30.69 -8.13 -21.08
N LEU A 855 30.27 -7.11 -20.33
CA LEU A 855 29.19 -6.19 -20.75
C LEU A 855 29.52 -5.38 -22.02
N LEU A 856 30.81 -5.23 -22.34
CA LEU A 856 31.30 -4.55 -23.54
C LEU A 856 31.49 -5.49 -24.74
N GLN A 857 31.34 -6.81 -24.55
CA GLN A 857 31.36 -7.82 -25.61
C GLN A 857 29.93 -8.12 -26.05
#